data_AF-A0A913ZGS5-F1
#
_entry.id   AF-A0A913ZGS5-F1
#
_cell.length_a   1.000
_cell.length_b   1.000
_cell.length_c   1.000
_cell.angle_alpha   90.00
_cell.angle_beta   90.00
_cell.angle_gamma   90.00
#
_symmetry.space_group_name_H-M   'P 1'
#
loop_
_entity.id
_entity.type
_entity.pdbx_description
1 polymer ?
#
loop_
_entity_poly.entity_id
_entity_poly.type
_entity_poly.pdbx_seq_one_letter_code
_entity_poly.pdbx_strand_id
1 'polypeptide(L)'
;MASSLVDESFPVAGLLPKKETGALTFLSKYPDYDGRGVTVAILDTGVDPGAPGLQVTTQGLPKIVDIIDTTGSGDVNTSTVVEAKDGEITGLTGRKLKIPPSWQNPTNQYHIGVKNAYELYPKQLKERIQKERREKLWDPLHRVALAETIRKLDAYDSAHPHPNKQEEKLAREDLVAQIDVLTTADKKFNDPGPVYDCVVFHDGETWRAVVDTSETGDLASCVVLTSFQESHQYAAFTLADMLNYSINIYDDGNVLSIVTNAGSHGTHVACIAAAHFPDEPEKNGIAPGAQILVVKIGDSRLGSMETGSSLVRAMIAVMEHKADLVNFSYGEAAHWPNGGRVCNVITEAVHDHGVIFVSSAGNNGPALSTVGCPGGTTSSVIGVGAYVSPEMMAAEYSLRERLPGMAYTWSSRGPSVDGDLGVSITAPGGAITSVPNWTLRGSQLMNGTSMSSPNACGGIALILSGLKTENISYTPHSIRRALENTALSVDRVEIFAQGYGLIQVDKAFEHLVSYSDCPTCNVRFCISTGGKRGIYIRDMTKSEKPREYNVTIDPKYGDDIGAQEKIAFTMQTSLVCEASWVSCPSHLALMNASRAVSIRVDPRGLSEGVHYTEVQCFDTANPHKGPIFRIPVTVVKPLQTTKQYDLAWGETEFKPGQIRRSFVQVPEGATWAELTVTSLDPELTSKFVLHCIQLEDHMAYRSNEFYKFFHLQELGQSTYPFSVRGGLILDLVVAKWWASLGNTKITYSISFHSLDMNQKMIQMHAANGIYRFDVRSHLRIEEVSPAITIKNCVQPLRPNDCKISPLGARDVLPNGRQIYEIVLTYNFHQSKTSEITPNCPLLSDLLYESEYESQLWLLFDNNKQYMGAGDAYPNQYTIKLDKGDYTIRLQVRHEHKDLLEKLKDMVMLIDQKLSSSLNVDCYQNVPNALNGKSKFNTVTVQRGCSVPVFIPPVADDKLPKGASLGQMLTGTITLAKNEPGKTDSYPFIYVLTQTPHKPHVTKAEKTKEKTKEEEFQEALRDFKISWITKLEGDNLYQELLAAYPEHLPLHVTQVTAKDTHKDRNKMLPEIIQLADKVILLIDQSALATYFAMKTDTRPDALTYKVENDKLKTYLINCLVVKGCALADRILAIRAEGEATTEEETQLQQQMDQTFNDVQKWAEPEEKKVGVGKKVLPFSVKFAQVHNHYGRQLKGLMKLTDDSRPSKESDRKAIEVYKKLGWDHLVRHTENSIPVKYPPHYIPF
;
A
#
# COMPACT_ATOMS: atom_id res chain seq x y z
N MET A 1 -35.30 -36.59 -22.84
CA MET A 1 -34.54 -36.99 -21.63
C MET A 1 -34.80 -35.99 -20.50
N ALA A 2 -36.06 -35.87 -20.06
CA ALA A 2 -36.47 -34.94 -19.00
C ALA A 2 -37.29 -35.67 -17.91
N SER A 3 -37.16 -37.01 -17.82
CA SER A 3 -37.98 -37.87 -16.95
C SER A 3 -37.17 -38.51 -15.81
N SER A 4 -35.98 -38.00 -15.50
CA SER A 4 -35.17 -38.41 -14.34
C SER A 4 -34.83 -37.22 -13.43
N LEU A 5 -35.66 -36.18 -13.46
CA LEU A 5 -35.44 -34.97 -12.67
C LEU A 5 -35.67 -35.24 -11.17
N VAL A 6 -34.54 -35.31 -10.45
CA VAL A 6 -34.30 -34.80 -9.09
C VAL A 6 -34.98 -35.59 -7.95
N ASP A 7 -34.29 -36.62 -7.47
CA ASP A 7 -34.46 -37.14 -6.10
C ASP A 7 -33.12 -37.12 -5.33
N GLU A 8 -32.22 -36.20 -5.69
CA GLU A 8 -31.05 -35.88 -4.88
C GLU A 8 -31.21 -34.46 -4.34
N SER A 9 -31.43 -34.34 -3.03
CA SER A 9 -31.37 -33.07 -2.32
C SER A 9 -30.00 -32.42 -2.54
N PHE A 10 -29.96 -31.09 -2.64
CA PHE A 10 -28.71 -30.35 -2.77
C PHE A 10 -27.71 -30.75 -1.65
N PRO A 11 -26.42 -30.99 -1.95
CA PRO A 11 -25.44 -31.46 -0.96
C PRO A 11 -25.02 -30.31 -0.02
N VAL A 12 -25.92 -29.88 0.86
CA VAL A 12 -25.73 -28.75 1.79
C VAL A 12 -24.49 -28.94 2.67
N ALA A 13 -24.17 -30.18 3.05
CA ALA A 13 -22.98 -30.50 3.84
C ALA A 13 -21.65 -30.12 3.15
N GLY A 14 -21.65 -29.95 1.82
CA GLY A 14 -20.49 -29.51 1.07
C GLY A 14 -20.32 -27.99 1.01
N LEU A 15 -21.29 -27.18 1.47
CA LEU A 15 -21.18 -25.71 1.50
C LEU A 15 -20.30 -25.20 2.65
N LEU A 16 -20.30 -25.90 3.78
CA LEU A 16 -19.45 -25.61 4.93
C LEU A 16 -19.04 -26.96 5.54
N PRO A 17 -17.91 -27.54 5.10
CA PRO A 17 -17.55 -28.92 5.43
C PRO A 17 -17.22 -29.13 6.92
N LYS A 18 -17.95 -30.05 7.56
CA LYS A 18 -17.78 -30.47 8.97
C LYS A 18 -17.56 -31.97 9.15
N LYS A 19 -17.84 -32.75 8.12
CA LYS A 19 -17.89 -34.21 8.19
C LYS A 19 -16.49 -34.80 8.20
N GLU A 20 -15.64 -34.31 7.32
CA GLU A 20 -14.28 -34.79 7.09
C GLU A 20 -13.37 -34.50 8.29
N THR A 21 -13.67 -33.45 9.06
CA THR A 21 -12.93 -33.06 10.27
C THR A 21 -13.39 -33.76 11.55
N GLY A 22 -14.42 -34.61 11.47
CA GLY A 22 -15.04 -35.24 12.64
C GLY A 22 -15.90 -34.30 13.50
N ALA A 23 -15.99 -33.00 13.16
CA ALA A 23 -16.74 -32.01 13.93
C ALA A 23 -18.24 -32.32 14.02
N LEU A 24 -18.85 -32.77 12.91
CA LEU A 24 -20.27 -33.15 12.90
C LEU A 24 -20.55 -34.36 13.81
N THR A 25 -19.68 -35.37 13.78
CA THR A 25 -19.77 -36.55 14.65
C THR A 25 -19.59 -36.17 16.11
N PHE A 26 -18.63 -35.29 16.39
CA PHE A 26 -18.35 -34.77 17.73
C PHE A 26 -19.57 -34.04 18.31
N LEU A 27 -20.15 -33.10 17.57
CA LEU A 27 -21.36 -32.36 17.99
C LEU A 27 -22.58 -33.27 18.16
N SER A 28 -22.67 -34.34 17.38
CA SER A 28 -23.75 -35.33 17.53
C SER A 28 -23.60 -36.14 18.83
N LYS A 29 -22.35 -36.40 19.27
CA LYS A 29 -22.03 -37.12 20.52
C LYS A 29 -22.09 -36.19 21.74
N TYR A 30 -21.66 -34.95 21.60
CA TYR A 30 -21.60 -33.93 22.64
C TYR A 30 -22.24 -32.62 22.17
N PRO A 31 -23.59 -32.52 22.16
CA PRO A 31 -24.29 -31.33 21.67
C PRO A 31 -23.96 -30.05 22.44
N ASP A 32 -23.57 -30.19 23.70
CA ASP A 32 -23.21 -29.08 24.56
C ASP A 32 -21.75 -28.61 24.40
N TYR A 33 -20.93 -29.32 23.61
CA TYR A 33 -19.51 -28.96 23.38
C TYR A 33 -19.40 -28.16 22.08
N ASP A 34 -20.34 -27.24 21.88
CA ASP A 34 -20.59 -26.48 20.65
C ASP A 34 -19.72 -25.22 20.49
N GLY A 35 -18.75 -25.02 21.38
CA GLY A 35 -17.92 -23.82 21.44
C GLY A 35 -18.27 -22.87 22.60
N ARG A 36 -19.34 -23.14 23.36
CA ARG A 36 -19.70 -22.33 24.53
C ARG A 36 -18.54 -22.20 25.52
N GLY A 37 -18.40 -21.01 26.10
CA GLY A 37 -17.31 -20.67 27.02
C GLY A 37 -15.95 -20.45 26.34
N VAL A 38 -15.89 -20.41 25.00
CA VAL A 38 -14.68 -20.15 24.22
C VAL A 38 -14.82 -18.83 23.47
N THR A 39 -13.79 -17.99 23.55
CA THR A 39 -13.68 -16.75 22.77
C THR A 39 -12.63 -16.90 21.67
N VAL A 40 -13.04 -16.71 20.42
CA VAL A 40 -12.18 -16.77 19.23
C VAL A 40 -11.91 -15.35 18.73
N ALA A 41 -10.64 -14.94 18.73
CA ALA A 41 -10.21 -13.70 18.11
C ALA A 41 -10.00 -13.89 16.60
N ILE A 42 -10.71 -13.11 15.79
CA ILE A 42 -10.59 -13.10 14.33
C ILE A 42 -9.74 -11.90 13.93
N LEU A 43 -8.48 -12.18 13.59
CA LEU A 43 -7.54 -11.18 13.10
C LEU A 43 -7.56 -11.18 11.57
N ASP A 44 -8.24 -10.18 11.00
CA ASP A 44 -8.50 -10.11 9.55
C ASP A 44 -8.77 -8.67 9.07
N THR A 45 -9.38 -8.51 7.89
CA THR A 45 -9.96 -7.29 7.33
C THR A 45 -11.05 -6.62 8.17
N GLY A 46 -11.44 -7.21 9.31
CA GLY A 46 -12.61 -6.81 10.11
C GLY A 46 -13.87 -7.61 9.74
N VAL A 47 -14.88 -7.55 10.61
CA VAL A 47 -16.12 -8.33 10.51
C VAL A 47 -17.32 -7.38 10.50
N ASP A 48 -18.30 -7.64 9.64
CA ASP A 48 -19.58 -6.95 9.62
C ASP A 48 -20.49 -7.49 10.75
N PRO A 49 -20.79 -6.72 11.81
CA PRO A 49 -21.67 -7.17 12.88
C PRO A 49 -23.13 -7.40 12.42
N GLY A 50 -23.53 -6.78 11.31
CA GLY A 50 -24.85 -6.95 10.72
C GLY A 50 -24.95 -8.13 9.75
N ALA A 51 -23.88 -8.91 9.54
CA ALA A 51 -23.95 -10.10 8.70
C ALA A 51 -24.79 -11.20 9.37
N PRO A 52 -25.67 -11.90 8.62
CA PRO A 52 -26.47 -12.99 9.18
C PRO A 52 -25.62 -14.08 9.84
N GLY A 53 -26.08 -14.56 10.99
CA GLY A 53 -25.40 -15.62 11.76
C GLY A 53 -24.41 -15.10 12.80
N LEU A 54 -24.17 -13.78 12.86
CA LEU A 54 -23.24 -13.14 13.79
C LEU A 54 -23.93 -12.36 14.91
N GLN A 55 -25.20 -12.66 15.21
CA GLN A 55 -25.98 -11.93 16.21
C GLN A 55 -25.85 -12.56 17.61
N VAL A 56 -26.16 -13.85 17.75
CA VAL A 56 -26.20 -14.53 19.05
C VAL A 56 -25.54 -15.92 19.00
N THR A 57 -25.01 -16.38 20.13
CA THR A 57 -24.57 -17.77 20.32
C THR A 57 -25.75 -18.73 20.52
N THR A 58 -25.48 -20.03 20.57
CA THR A 58 -26.47 -21.07 20.93
C THR A 58 -27.08 -20.86 22.32
N GLN A 59 -26.42 -20.11 23.20
CA GLN A 59 -26.91 -19.75 24.54
C GLN A 59 -27.63 -18.38 24.59
N GLY A 60 -27.81 -17.73 23.44
CA GLY A 60 -28.44 -16.40 23.36
C GLY A 60 -27.54 -15.24 23.80
N LEU A 61 -26.25 -15.49 24.04
CA LEU A 61 -25.27 -14.43 24.33
C LEU A 61 -24.93 -13.64 23.05
N PRO A 62 -24.53 -12.37 23.14
CA PRO A 62 -23.97 -11.64 22.00
C PRO A 62 -22.83 -12.42 21.36
N LYS A 63 -22.92 -12.65 20.04
CA LYS A 63 -21.91 -13.42 19.31
C LYS A 63 -20.58 -12.70 19.27
N ILE A 64 -20.60 -11.39 19.05
CA ILE A 64 -19.40 -10.55 19.01
C ILE A 64 -19.24 -9.87 20.36
N VAL A 65 -18.11 -10.10 21.04
CA VAL A 65 -17.80 -9.49 22.34
C VAL A 65 -17.19 -8.11 22.21
N ASP A 66 -16.40 -7.88 21.16
CA ASP A 66 -15.87 -6.57 20.84
C ASP A 66 -15.44 -6.46 19.37
N ILE A 67 -15.32 -5.22 18.87
CA ILE A 67 -14.87 -4.88 17.52
C ILE A 67 -13.81 -3.77 17.59
N ILE A 68 -12.57 -4.10 17.24
CA ILE A 68 -11.42 -3.23 17.43
C ILE A 68 -10.71 -2.98 16.09
N ASP A 69 -10.51 -1.71 15.74
CA ASP A 69 -9.57 -1.30 14.68
C ASP A 69 -8.17 -1.13 15.27
N THR A 70 -7.27 -2.05 14.95
CA THR A 70 -5.89 -1.99 15.43
C THR A 70 -4.96 -1.22 14.48
N THR A 71 -5.42 -0.91 13.28
CA THR A 71 -4.59 -0.28 12.24
C THR A 71 -4.49 1.23 12.42
N GLY A 72 -5.48 1.84 13.09
CA GLY A 72 -5.60 3.31 13.23
C GLY A 72 -6.25 3.98 12.01
N SER A 73 -6.61 3.22 10.96
CA SER A 73 -7.27 3.79 9.76
C SER A 73 -8.64 4.39 10.07
N GLY A 74 -9.35 3.85 11.07
CA GLY A 74 -10.59 4.36 11.63
C GLY A 74 -10.48 5.61 12.49
N ASP A 75 -9.26 6.03 12.87
CA ASP A 75 -9.09 7.09 13.86
C ASP A 75 -9.48 8.47 13.33
N VAL A 76 -10.11 9.23 14.21
CA VAL A 76 -10.53 10.61 14.07
C VAL A 76 -9.97 11.38 15.26
N ASN A 77 -9.20 12.42 14.96
CA ASN A 77 -8.74 13.36 15.98
C ASN A 77 -9.92 14.24 16.43
N THR A 78 -10.36 14.03 17.66
CA THR A 78 -11.46 14.76 18.32
C THR A 78 -10.96 15.62 19.48
N SER A 79 -9.66 15.92 19.55
CA SER A 79 -9.06 16.77 20.59
C SER A 79 -9.50 18.24 20.60
N THR A 80 -10.24 18.69 19.57
CA THR A 80 -10.80 20.03 19.55
C THR A 80 -12.11 20.07 20.34
N VAL A 81 -12.14 20.82 21.43
CA VAL A 81 -13.32 20.94 22.30
C VAL A 81 -14.04 22.27 22.05
N VAL A 82 -15.37 22.20 21.93
CA VAL A 82 -16.26 23.36 21.75
C VAL A 82 -17.45 23.28 22.69
N GLU A 83 -18.05 24.43 22.98
CA GLU A 83 -19.28 24.53 23.78
C GLU A 83 -20.47 24.89 22.88
N ALA A 84 -21.64 24.31 23.15
CA ALA A 84 -22.85 24.63 22.43
C ALA A 84 -23.38 26.02 22.83
N LYS A 85 -23.74 26.81 21.82
CA LYS A 85 -24.41 28.12 21.98
C LYS A 85 -25.76 28.04 21.30
N ASP A 86 -26.83 28.35 22.03
CA ASP A 86 -28.22 28.27 21.55
C ASP A 86 -28.60 26.88 20.98
N GLY A 87 -28.01 25.81 21.52
CA GLY A 87 -28.24 24.43 21.06
C GLY A 87 -27.50 24.04 19.78
N GLU A 88 -26.52 24.83 19.33
CA GLU A 88 -25.73 24.57 18.13
C GLU A 88 -24.22 24.60 18.39
N ILE A 89 -23.48 23.76 17.66
CA ILE A 89 -22.02 23.83 17.54
C ILE A 89 -21.62 23.98 16.07
N THR A 90 -20.37 24.40 15.81
CA THR A 90 -19.84 24.47 14.43
C THR A 90 -18.79 23.39 14.26
N GLY A 91 -19.04 22.43 13.36
CA GLY A 91 -18.12 21.33 13.05
C GLY A 91 -16.87 21.81 12.31
N LEU A 92 -15.89 20.90 12.17
CA LEU A 92 -14.62 21.20 11.49
C LEU A 92 -14.79 21.34 9.97
N THR A 93 -15.88 20.82 9.39
CA THR A 93 -16.26 21.11 8.01
C THR A 93 -16.75 22.54 7.82
N GLY A 94 -17.13 23.22 8.90
CA GLY A 94 -17.79 24.52 8.91
C GLY A 94 -19.32 24.47 8.96
N ARG A 95 -19.92 23.28 8.93
CA ARG A 95 -21.38 23.10 9.09
C ARG A 95 -21.84 23.46 10.51
N LYS A 96 -23.06 23.99 10.62
CA LYS A 96 -23.77 24.15 11.89
C LYS A 96 -24.42 22.83 12.26
N LEU A 97 -24.06 22.29 13.41
CA LEU A 97 -24.56 21.02 13.91
C LEU A 97 -25.56 21.31 15.03
N LYS A 98 -26.81 20.88 14.84
CA LYS A 98 -27.88 21.10 15.81
C LYS A 98 -27.84 20.00 16.86
N ILE A 99 -27.63 20.38 18.12
CA ILE A 99 -27.60 19.44 19.23
C ILE A 99 -29.04 19.08 19.62
N PRO A 100 -29.43 17.79 19.64
CA PRO A 100 -30.73 17.37 20.11
C PRO A 100 -30.91 17.72 21.60
N PRO A 101 -32.03 18.35 22.01
CA PRO A 101 -32.29 18.66 23.41
C PRO A 101 -32.39 17.43 24.34
N SER A 102 -32.55 16.24 23.76
CA SER A 102 -32.58 14.97 24.48
C SER A 102 -31.20 14.47 24.91
N TRP A 103 -30.10 15.02 24.37
CA TRP A 103 -28.76 14.61 24.75
C TRP A 103 -28.40 15.16 26.12
N GLN A 104 -27.96 14.27 27.00
CA GLN A 104 -27.39 14.66 28.28
C GLN A 104 -25.90 14.92 28.09
N ASN A 105 -25.44 16.08 28.52
CA ASN A 105 -24.02 16.43 28.56
C ASN A 105 -23.79 17.44 29.71
N PRO A 106 -23.45 16.97 30.92
CA PRO A 106 -23.32 17.82 32.11
C PRO A 106 -22.27 18.94 31.98
N THR A 107 -21.22 18.73 31.17
CA THR A 107 -20.12 19.68 31.01
C THR A 107 -20.41 20.73 29.93
N ASN A 108 -21.40 20.49 29.07
CA ASN A 108 -21.64 21.25 27.83
C ASN A 108 -20.43 21.29 26.88
N GLN A 109 -19.47 20.38 27.05
CA GLN A 109 -18.28 20.27 26.21
C GLN A 109 -18.44 19.16 25.18
N TYR A 110 -18.19 19.50 23.91
CA TYR A 110 -18.26 18.60 22.77
C TYR A 110 -16.91 18.54 22.07
N HIS A 111 -16.39 17.33 21.94
CA HIS A 111 -15.18 17.02 21.22
C HIS A 111 -15.54 16.83 19.74
N ILE A 112 -14.90 17.58 18.84
CA ILE A 112 -15.25 17.58 17.40
C ILE A 112 -14.09 17.10 16.53
N GLY A 113 -14.44 16.31 15.52
CA GLY A 113 -13.53 15.73 14.54
C GLY A 113 -14.14 15.70 13.14
N VAL A 114 -13.36 15.26 12.16
CA VAL A 114 -13.80 15.13 10.77
C VAL A 114 -13.23 13.86 10.14
N LYS A 115 -14.06 13.13 9.40
CA LYS A 115 -13.64 11.91 8.70
C LYS A 115 -14.23 11.87 7.29
N ASN A 116 -13.40 11.56 6.30
CA ASN A 116 -13.88 11.24 4.96
C ASN A 116 -14.30 9.77 4.91
N ALA A 117 -15.54 9.49 4.53
CA ALA A 117 -16.06 8.13 4.49
C ALA A 117 -15.28 7.22 3.52
N TYR A 118 -14.78 7.76 2.41
CA TYR A 118 -14.00 7.01 1.42
C TYR A 118 -12.62 6.55 1.89
N GLU A 119 -12.17 6.99 3.07
CA GLU A 119 -11.01 6.43 3.76
C GLU A 119 -11.34 5.11 4.49
N LEU A 120 -12.62 4.90 4.82
CA LEU A 120 -13.13 3.72 5.53
C LEU A 120 -13.70 2.67 4.58
N TYR A 121 -14.04 3.06 3.35
CA TYR A 121 -14.75 2.19 2.41
C TYR A 121 -13.81 1.19 1.74
N PRO A 122 -14.17 -0.11 1.72
CA PRO A 122 -13.52 -1.08 0.86
C PRO A 122 -13.53 -0.62 -0.60
N LYS A 123 -12.47 -0.91 -1.35
CA LYS A 123 -12.30 -0.45 -2.75
C LYS A 123 -13.53 -0.71 -3.63
N GLN A 124 -14.08 -1.93 -3.58
CA GLN A 124 -15.25 -2.32 -4.38
C GLN A 124 -16.50 -1.50 -4.03
N LEU A 125 -16.70 -1.21 -2.74
CA LEU A 125 -17.80 -0.36 -2.29
C LEU A 125 -17.60 1.08 -2.74
N LYS A 126 -16.38 1.62 -2.55
CA LYS A 126 -16.03 2.98 -2.98
C LYS A 126 -16.30 3.17 -4.47
N GLU A 127 -15.82 2.26 -5.32
CA GLU A 127 -16.06 2.31 -6.78
C GLU A 127 -17.56 2.26 -7.13
N ARG A 128 -18.36 1.42 -6.44
CA ARG A 128 -19.82 1.38 -6.60
C ARG A 128 -20.48 2.70 -6.25
N ILE A 129 -20.17 3.26 -5.08
CA ILE A 129 -20.80 4.49 -4.60
C ILE A 129 -20.36 5.71 -5.42
N GLN A 130 -19.10 5.78 -5.84
CA GLN A 130 -18.63 6.83 -6.76
C GLN A 130 -19.36 6.79 -8.09
N LYS A 131 -19.58 5.59 -8.64
CA LYS A 131 -20.37 5.42 -9.87
C LYS A 131 -21.82 5.86 -9.68
N GLU A 132 -22.48 5.39 -8.62
CA GLU A 132 -23.87 5.76 -8.33
C GLU A 132 -24.03 7.27 -8.09
N ARG A 133 -23.13 7.90 -7.34
CA ARG A 133 -23.13 9.35 -7.10
C ARG A 133 -22.88 10.11 -8.40
N ARG A 134 -22.00 9.65 -9.29
CA ARG A 134 -21.83 10.27 -10.62
C ARG A 134 -23.13 10.20 -11.42
N GLU A 135 -23.74 9.02 -11.52
CA GLU A 135 -24.96 8.79 -12.32
C GLU A 135 -26.18 9.56 -11.78
N LYS A 136 -26.29 9.72 -10.45
CA LYS A 136 -27.44 10.38 -9.80
C LYS A 136 -27.24 11.88 -9.60
N LEU A 137 -26.03 12.31 -9.22
CA LEU A 137 -25.75 13.66 -8.71
C LEU A 137 -24.97 14.55 -9.70
N TRP A 138 -24.25 13.96 -10.67
CA TRP A 138 -23.41 14.72 -11.60
C TRP A 138 -23.96 14.69 -13.03
N ASP A 139 -24.03 13.50 -13.63
CA ASP A 139 -24.30 13.32 -15.06
C ASP A 139 -25.59 14.01 -15.56
N PRO A 140 -26.76 13.89 -14.89
CA PRO A 140 -27.99 14.49 -15.39
C PRO A 140 -27.92 16.02 -15.44
N LEU A 141 -27.44 16.65 -14.37
CA LEU A 141 -27.33 18.10 -14.25
C LEU A 141 -26.21 18.65 -15.15
N HIS A 142 -25.08 17.95 -15.21
CA HIS A 142 -23.94 18.36 -16.01
C HIS A 142 -24.25 18.33 -17.52
N ARG A 143 -24.91 17.27 -18.02
CA ARG A 143 -25.29 17.16 -19.43
C ARG A 143 -26.27 18.26 -19.85
N VAL A 144 -27.22 18.61 -18.97
CA VAL A 144 -28.15 19.73 -19.21
C VAL A 144 -27.40 21.05 -19.28
N ALA A 145 -26.55 21.35 -18.29
CA ALA A 145 -25.76 22.58 -18.28
C ALA A 145 -24.86 22.73 -19.52
N LEU A 146 -24.21 21.64 -19.95
CA LEU A 146 -23.38 21.63 -21.16
C LEU A 146 -24.20 21.85 -22.43
N ALA A 147 -25.33 21.14 -22.57
CA ALA A 147 -26.21 21.29 -23.72
C ALA A 147 -26.81 22.71 -23.82
N GLU A 148 -27.23 23.29 -22.69
CA GLU A 148 -27.73 24.67 -22.64
C GLU A 148 -26.66 25.69 -23.01
N THR A 149 -25.43 25.50 -22.54
CA THR A 149 -24.30 26.39 -22.87
C THR A 149 -23.95 26.32 -24.37
N ILE A 150 -23.96 25.12 -24.96
CA ILE A 150 -23.78 24.94 -26.41
C ILE A 150 -24.90 25.63 -27.19
N ARG A 151 -26.17 25.46 -26.80
CA ARG A 151 -27.30 26.16 -27.43
C ARG A 151 -27.16 27.68 -27.35
N LYS A 152 -26.69 28.22 -26.21
CA LYS A 152 -26.44 29.65 -26.05
C LYS A 152 -25.35 30.13 -27.01
N LEU A 153 -24.27 29.36 -27.20
CA LEU A 153 -23.22 29.68 -28.17
C LEU A 153 -23.74 29.63 -29.61
N ASP A 154 -24.47 28.59 -29.99
CA ASP A 154 -25.03 28.46 -31.36
C ASP A 154 -26.02 29.58 -31.68
N ALA A 155 -26.88 29.95 -30.72
CA ALA A 155 -27.81 31.06 -30.85
C ALA A 155 -27.05 32.40 -30.96
N TYR A 156 -25.99 32.58 -30.17
CA TYR A 156 -25.14 33.77 -30.23
C TYR A 156 -24.44 33.91 -31.58
N ASP A 157 -23.87 32.82 -32.08
CA ASP A 157 -23.18 32.74 -33.37
C ASP A 157 -24.13 32.98 -34.55
N SER A 158 -25.37 32.49 -34.43
CA SER A 158 -26.43 32.74 -35.42
C SER A 158 -26.86 34.21 -35.44
N ALA A 159 -26.90 34.86 -34.26
CA ALA A 159 -27.22 36.29 -34.14
C ALA A 159 -26.07 37.21 -34.55
N HIS A 160 -24.81 36.75 -34.45
CA HIS A 160 -23.61 37.52 -34.78
C HIS A 160 -22.66 36.75 -35.72
N PRO A 161 -22.97 36.62 -37.02
CA PRO A 161 -22.15 35.86 -37.98
C PRO A 161 -20.74 36.43 -38.18
N HIS A 162 -20.56 37.72 -37.93
CA HIS A 162 -19.30 38.45 -38.06
C HIS A 162 -19.08 39.38 -36.85
N PRO A 163 -18.64 38.84 -35.69
CA PRO A 163 -18.44 39.63 -34.48
C PRO A 163 -17.20 40.53 -34.65
N ASN A 164 -17.43 41.78 -35.03
CA ASN A 164 -16.37 42.76 -35.30
C ASN A 164 -16.17 43.74 -34.14
N LYS A 165 -17.15 43.86 -33.23
CA LYS A 165 -16.99 44.67 -32.02
C LYS A 165 -16.28 43.86 -30.94
N GLN A 166 -15.43 44.54 -30.18
CA GLN A 166 -14.65 43.90 -29.12
C GLN A 166 -15.55 43.27 -28.05
N GLU A 167 -16.65 43.93 -27.67
CA GLU A 167 -17.66 43.39 -26.76
C GLU A 167 -18.26 42.08 -27.29
N GLU A 168 -18.61 42.03 -28.59
CA GLU A 168 -19.19 40.84 -29.22
C GLU A 168 -18.21 39.65 -29.20
N LYS A 169 -16.92 39.92 -29.39
CA LYS A 169 -15.85 38.92 -29.33
C LYS A 169 -15.67 38.39 -27.90
N LEU A 170 -15.63 39.27 -26.91
CA LEU A 170 -15.43 38.89 -25.50
C LEU A 170 -16.61 38.07 -24.96
N ALA A 171 -17.84 38.39 -25.37
CA ALA A 171 -19.03 37.62 -25.01
C ALA A 171 -19.06 36.23 -25.66
N ARG A 172 -18.62 36.11 -26.93
CA ARG A 172 -18.43 34.80 -27.57
C ARG A 172 -17.36 33.97 -26.86
N GLU A 173 -16.22 34.57 -26.54
CA GLU A 173 -15.13 33.92 -25.79
C GLU A 173 -15.58 33.45 -24.40
N ASP A 174 -16.52 34.17 -23.77
CA ASP A 174 -17.12 33.74 -22.50
C ASP A 174 -17.91 32.44 -22.64
N LEU A 175 -18.80 32.34 -23.63
CA LEU A 175 -19.58 31.13 -23.88
C LEU A 175 -18.68 29.93 -24.22
N VAL A 176 -17.63 30.15 -25.02
CA VAL A 176 -16.61 29.12 -25.29
C VAL A 176 -15.88 28.71 -24.00
N ALA A 177 -15.52 29.67 -23.15
CA ALA A 177 -14.88 29.39 -21.87
C ALA A 177 -15.81 28.61 -20.91
N GLN A 178 -17.12 28.86 -20.92
CA GLN A 178 -18.09 28.07 -20.16
C GLN A 178 -18.10 26.60 -20.61
N ILE A 179 -18.08 26.33 -21.92
CA ILE A 179 -17.99 24.96 -22.47
C ILE A 179 -16.68 24.30 -22.08
N ASP A 180 -15.55 25.02 -22.16
CA ASP A 180 -14.23 24.51 -21.76
C ASP A 180 -14.20 24.15 -20.27
N VAL A 181 -14.79 24.99 -19.41
CA VAL A 181 -14.88 24.76 -17.96
C VAL A 181 -15.71 23.53 -17.67
N LEU A 182 -16.91 23.40 -18.26
CA LEU A 182 -17.76 22.22 -18.09
C LEU A 182 -17.06 20.94 -18.58
N THR A 183 -16.50 20.98 -19.78
CA THR A 183 -15.76 19.85 -20.37
C THR A 183 -14.56 19.45 -19.51
N THR A 184 -13.83 20.42 -18.97
CA THR A 184 -12.67 20.15 -18.09
C THR A 184 -13.13 19.61 -16.74
N ALA A 185 -14.22 20.14 -16.18
CA ALA A 185 -14.79 19.69 -14.93
C ALA A 185 -15.28 18.24 -15.02
N ASP A 186 -15.89 17.84 -16.14
CA ASP A 186 -16.32 16.44 -16.35
C ASP A 186 -15.12 15.49 -16.53
N LYS A 187 -14.09 15.92 -17.26
CA LYS A 187 -12.85 15.13 -17.43
C LYS A 187 -12.07 14.96 -16.12
N LYS A 188 -12.03 16.00 -15.29
CA LYS A 188 -11.34 15.99 -13.98
C LYS A 188 -12.27 15.57 -12.83
N PHE A 189 -13.52 15.19 -13.10
CA PHE A 189 -14.47 14.84 -12.06
C PHE A 189 -13.95 13.64 -11.25
N ASN A 190 -13.84 13.85 -9.94
CA ASN A 190 -13.57 12.81 -8.97
C ASN A 190 -14.47 13.08 -7.77
N ASP A 191 -15.27 12.10 -7.36
CA ASP A 191 -16.13 12.28 -6.20
C ASP A 191 -15.26 12.30 -4.92
N PRO A 192 -15.19 13.43 -4.18
CA PRO A 192 -14.40 13.54 -2.96
C PRO A 192 -14.98 12.69 -1.82
N GLY A 193 -16.20 12.16 -2.00
CA GLY A 193 -16.92 11.40 -0.99
C GLY A 193 -17.65 12.29 0.01
N PRO A 194 -18.52 11.69 0.83
CA PRO A 194 -19.10 12.40 1.95
C PRO A 194 -18.03 12.59 3.03
N VAL A 195 -17.98 13.80 3.57
CA VAL A 195 -17.14 14.15 4.72
C VAL A 195 -18.07 14.35 5.90
N TYR A 196 -17.85 13.59 6.96
CA TYR A 196 -18.69 13.61 8.16
C TYR A 196 -18.02 14.41 9.27
N ASP A 197 -18.80 15.27 9.92
CA ASP A 197 -18.41 15.79 11.24
C ASP A 197 -18.66 14.70 12.27
N CYS A 198 -17.71 14.52 13.17
CA CYS A 198 -17.81 13.59 14.29
C CYS A 198 -17.91 14.39 15.58
N VAL A 199 -18.85 14.03 16.45
CA VAL A 199 -19.07 14.69 17.75
C VAL A 199 -18.97 13.63 18.83
N VAL A 200 -18.13 13.88 19.84
CA VAL A 200 -17.92 13.03 21.01
C VAL A 200 -18.26 13.86 22.26
N PHE A 201 -18.96 13.26 23.22
CA PHE A 201 -19.31 13.92 24.48
C PHE A 201 -19.50 12.89 25.59
N HIS A 202 -19.36 13.31 26.84
CA HIS A 202 -19.63 12.48 28.00
C HIS A 202 -21.01 12.80 28.55
N ASP A 203 -21.90 11.81 28.67
CA ASP A 203 -23.29 12.04 29.08
C ASP A 203 -23.50 12.12 30.59
N GLY A 204 -22.44 11.84 31.36
CA GLY A 204 -22.46 11.76 32.82
C GLY A 204 -22.19 10.34 33.33
N GLU A 205 -22.39 9.33 32.48
CA GLU A 205 -22.15 7.91 32.77
C GLU A 205 -21.09 7.32 31.84
N THR A 206 -21.16 7.61 30.54
CA THR A 206 -20.22 7.10 29.53
C THR A 206 -19.96 8.10 28.40
N TRP A 207 -18.92 7.83 27.62
CA TRP A 207 -18.63 8.53 26.39
C TRP A 207 -19.56 8.08 25.26
N ARG A 208 -20.11 9.07 24.55
CA ARG A 208 -20.94 8.88 23.38
C ARG A 208 -20.32 9.55 22.16
N ALA A 209 -20.56 8.99 20.98
CA ALA A 209 -20.22 9.66 19.74
C ALA A 209 -21.31 9.56 18.68
N VAL A 210 -21.29 10.53 17.78
CA VAL A 210 -22.17 10.64 16.62
C VAL A 210 -21.33 10.99 15.40
N VAL A 211 -21.61 10.29 14.31
CA VAL A 211 -21.09 10.61 12.97
C VAL A 211 -22.24 11.25 12.19
N ASP A 212 -22.06 12.46 11.68
CA ASP A 212 -23.09 13.20 10.95
C ASP A 212 -23.31 12.62 9.53
N THR A 213 -24.00 11.47 9.46
CA THR A 213 -24.34 10.81 8.19
C THR A 213 -25.42 11.55 7.41
N SER A 214 -26.06 12.57 8.00
CA SER A 214 -27.03 13.42 7.30
C SER A 214 -26.39 14.32 6.24
N GLU A 215 -25.07 14.57 6.36
CA GLU A 215 -24.30 15.57 5.58
C GLU A 215 -24.80 17.04 5.75
N THR A 216 -25.83 17.28 6.57
CA THR A 216 -26.52 18.58 6.70
C THR A 216 -26.40 19.21 8.10
N GLY A 217 -25.86 18.49 9.08
CA GLY A 217 -25.79 18.93 10.48
C GLY A 217 -27.03 18.61 11.32
N ASP A 218 -27.96 17.80 10.80
CA ASP A 218 -29.09 17.26 11.57
C ASP A 218 -28.67 16.04 12.39
N LEU A 219 -28.09 16.30 13.56
CA LEU A 219 -27.63 15.22 14.45
C LEU A 219 -28.79 14.40 15.04
N ALA A 220 -30.03 14.90 15.00
CA ALA A 220 -31.19 14.18 15.52
C ALA A 220 -31.58 12.99 14.64
N SER A 221 -31.24 13.02 13.34
CA SER A 221 -31.44 11.89 12.43
C SER A 221 -30.32 10.86 12.48
N CYS A 222 -29.23 11.14 13.21
CA CYS A 222 -28.05 10.29 13.28
C CYS A 222 -28.10 9.36 14.51
N VAL A 223 -27.37 8.24 14.44
CA VAL A 223 -27.32 7.27 15.54
C VAL A 223 -26.24 7.67 16.54
N VAL A 224 -26.62 7.73 17.82
CA VAL A 224 -25.69 7.90 18.94
C VAL A 224 -25.20 6.54 19.39
N LEU A 225 -23.88 6.35 19.40
CA LEU A 225 -23.23 5.12 19.81
C LEU A 225 -22.35 5.36 21.04
N THR A 226 -22.02 4.28 21.74
CA THR A 226 -20.94 4.20 22.75
C THR A 226 -19.85 3.26 22.23
N SER A 227 -18.74 3.12 22.94
CA SER A 227 -17.74 2.08 22.64
C SER A 227 -18.43 0.71 22.51
N PHE A 228 -18.07 -0.06 21.48
CA PHE A 228 -18.82 -1.27 21.10
C PHE A 228 -18.90 -2.28 22.26
N GLN A 229 -17.80 -2.48 23.00
CA GLN A 229 -17.75 -3.35 24.17
C GLN A 229 -18.85 -3.06 25.22
N GLU A 230 -19.30 -1.81 25.35
CA GLU A 230 -20.26 -1.41 26.38
C GLU A 230 -21.71 -1.73 26.00
N SER A 231 -22.08 -1.51 24.73
CA SER A 231 -23.49 -1.58 24.29
C SER A 231 -23.75 -2.62 23.19
N HIS A 232 -22.71 -3.12 22.53
CA HIS A 232 -22.75 -3.97 21.34
C HIS A 232 -23.56 -3.35 20.18
N GLN A 233 -23.67 -2.02 20.16
CA GLN A 233 -24.42 -1.28 19.14
C GLN A 233 -23.54 -0.95 17.93
N TYR A 234 -24.15 -1.01 16.75
CA TYR A 234 -23.56 -0.61 15.49
C TYR A 234 -24.62 0.11 14.65
N ALA A 235 -24.18 0.84 13.62
CA ALA A 235 -25.07 1.54 12.69
C ALA A 235 -24.59 1.34 11.25
N ALA A 236 -25.45 1.62 10.27
CA ALA A 236 -25.06 1.72 8.87
C ALA A 236 -24.83 3.19 8.51
N PHE A 237 -23.84 3.50 7.67
CA PHE A 237 -23.65 4.87 7.18
C PHE A 237 -24.88 5.35 6.40
N THR A 238 -25.27 4.61 5.36
CA THR A 238 -26.48 4.88 4.60
C THR A 238 -27.13 3.58 4.09
N LEU A 239 -28.40 3.65 3.71
CA LEU A 239 -29.08 2.53 3.03
C LEU A 239 -28.51 2.24 1.64
N ALA A 240 -27.77 3.17 1.03
CA ALA A 240 -27.17 2.96 -0.29
C ALA A 240 -25.85 2.17 -0.21
N ASP A 241 -25.02 2.48 0.77
CA ASP A 241 -23.76 1.76 0.98
C ASP A 241 -23.94 0.43 1.73
N MET A 242 -24.87 0.36 2.69
CA MET A 242 -25.06 -0.79 3.58
C MET A 242 -23.77 -1.16 4.34
N LEU A 243 -22.87 -0.19 4.56
CA LEU A 243 -21.65 -0.39 5.32
C LEU A 243 -21.92 -0.13 6.79
N ASN A 244 -21.90 -1.20 7.58
CA ASN A 244 -22.00 -1.10 9.02
C ASN A 244 -20.68 -0.61 9.64
N TYR A 245 -20.81 0.17 10.70
CA TYR A 245 -19.71 0.64 11.52
C TYR A 245 -20.06 0.54 13.01
N SER A 246 -19.05 0.32 13.82
CA SER A 246 -19.07 0.55 15.26
C SER A 246 -18.09 1.67 15.62
N ILE A 247 -18.01 2.03 16.89
CA ILE A 247 -17.05 3.01 17.38
C ILE A 247 -16.35 2.52 18.63
N ASN A 248 -15.15 3.05 18.88
CA ASN A 248 -14.47 3.01 20.18
C ASN A 248 -13.94 4.41 20.49
N ILE A 249 -13.95 4.79 21.77
CA ILE A 249 -13.53 6.11 22.22
C ILE A 249 -12.33 5.94 23.15
N TYR A 250 -11.23 6.61 22.84
CA TYR A 250 -9.97 6.54 23.57
C TYR A 250 -9.50 7.91 24.04
N ASP A 251 -8.51 7.90 24.93
CA ASP A 251 -7.79 9.08 25.42
C ASP A 251 -8.73 10.21 25.89
N ASP A 252 -9.71 9.87 26.74
CA ASP A 252 -10.70 10.80 27.31
C ASP A 252 -11.45 11.62 26.24
N GLY A 253 -11.90 10.95 25.18
CA GLY A 253 -12.68 11.54 24.09
C GLY A 253 -11.85 12.28 23.03
N ASN A 254 -10.52 12.26 23.13
CA ASN A 254 -9.64 12.91 22.16
C ASN A 254 -9.41 12.09 20.88
N VAL A 255 -9.70 10.79 20.93
CA VAL A 255 -9.65 9.90 19.77
C VAL A 255 -10.95 9.13 19.65
N LEU A 256 -11.65 9.33 18.53
CA LEU A 256 -12.74 8.46 18.10
C LEU A 256 -12.20 7.49 17.05
N SER A 257 -12.39 6.20 17.25
CA SER A 257 -12.05 5.16 16.27
C SER A 257 -13.32 4.62 15.66
N ILE A 258 -13.57 4.91 14.38
CA ILE A 258 -14.70 4.39 13.62
C ILE A 258 -14.29 3.07 12.97
N VAL A 259 -14.90 1.97 13.39
CA VAL A 259 -14.50 0.63 12.95
C VAL A 259 -15.44 0.12 11.86
N THR A 260 -14.89 -0.07 10.67
CA THR A 260 -15.52 -0.72 9.52
C THR A 260 -14.69 -1.90 9.07
N ASN A 261 -15.28 -2.87 8.36
CA ASN A 261 -14.47 -3.85 7.64
C ASN A 261 -13.78 -3.18 6.43
N ALA A 262 -12.53 -3.58 6.17
CA ALA A 262 -11.73 -3.15 5.01
C ALA A 262 -11.99 -4.04 3.77
N GLY A 263 -12.68 -5.17 3.95
CA GLY A 263 -12.99 -6.15 2.91
C GLY A 263 -14.02 -7.19 3.39
N SER A 264 -14.46 -8.06 2.48
CA SER A 264 -15.46 -9.09 2.78
C SER A 264 -14.91 -10.34 3.45
N HIS A 265 -13.59 -10.49 3.45
CA HIS A 265 -12.88 -11.70 3.85
C HIS A 265 -13.09 -12.05 5.33
N GLY A 266 -12.93 -11.10 6.24
CA GLY A 266 -12.98 -11.36 7.68
C GLY A 266 -14.33 -11.82 8.17
N THR A 267 -15.42 -11.30 7.56
CA THR A 267 -16.78 -11.76 7.86
C THR A 267 -16.99 -13.20 7.43
N HIS A 268 -16.49 -13.58 6.26
CA HIS A 268 -16.57 -14.96 5.76
C HIS A 268 -15.80 -15.91 6.69
N VAL A 269 -14.58 -15.53 7.08
CA VAL A 269 -13.73 -16.24 8.06
C VAL A 269 -14.43 -16.42 9.41
N ALA A 270 -15.00 -15.36 9.97
CA ALA A 270 -15.76 -15.41 11.22
C ALA A 270 -16.97 -16.36 11.13
N CYS A 271 -17.67 -16.35 10.00
CA CYS A 271 -18.82 -17.20 9.79
C CYS A 271 -18.46 -18.69 9.68
N ILE A 272 -17.33 -19.02 9.04
CA ILE A 272 -16.81 -20.40 9.03
C ILE A 272 -16.55 -20.88 10.46
N ALA A 273 -15.86 -20.06 11.26
CA ALA A 273 -15.48 -20.44 12.62
C ALA A 273 -16.69 -20.64 13.52
N ALA A 274 -17.63 -19.68 13.59
CA ALA A 274 -18.60 -19.64 14.68
C ALA A 274 -19.98 -19.02 14.37
N ALA A 275 -20.40 -18.89 13.10
CA ALA A 275 -21.76 -18.40 12.81
C ALA A 275 -22.84 -19.31 13.42
N HIS A 276 -23.95 -18.71 13.83
CA HIS A 276 -25.09 -19.41 14.42
C HIS A 276 -26.41 -18.90 13.81
N PHE A 277 -27.12 -19.81 13.15
CA PHE A 277 -28.41 -19.64 12.49
C PHE A 277 -29.45 -20.51 13.21
N PRO A 278 -30.23 -19.94 14.15
CA PRO A 278 -31.23 -20.70 14.91
C PRO A 278 -32.25 -21.44 14.04
N ASP A 279 -32.69 -20.78 12.96
CA ASP A 279 -33.74 -21.29 12.06
C ASP A 279 -33.19 -22.18 10.93
N GLU A 280 -31.89 -22.13 10.67
CA GLU A 280 -31.21 -22.87 9.59
C GLU A 280 -29.86 -23.48 10.10
N PRO A 281 -29.88 -24.44 11.06
CA PRO A 281 -28.67 -24.94 11.71
C PRO A 281 -27.62 -25.55 10.77
N GLU A 282 -28.03 -25.98 9.58
CA GLU A 282 -27.15 -26.45 8.51
C GLU A 282 -26.20 -25.37 7.99
N LYS A 283 -26.52 -24.09 8.18
CA LYS A 283 -25.66 -22.93 7.84
C LYS A 283 -24.71 -22.53 8.97
N ASN A 284 -24.81 -23.15 10.14
CA ASN A 284 -23.92 -22.85 11.27
C ASN A 284 -22.45 -22.98 10.85
N GLY A 285 -21.59 -22.15 11.46
CA GLY A 285 -20.15 -22.38 11.47
C GLY A 285 -19.78 -23.68 12.21
N ILE A 286 -18.48 -23.91 12.38
CA ILE A 286 -18.00 -25.12 13.06
C ILE A 286 -18.38 -25.11 14.55
N ALA A 287 -18.16 -23.98 15.25
CA ALA A 287 -18.43 -23.80 16.67
C ALA A 287 -19.48 -22.70 16.95
N PRO A 288 -20.79 -22.97 16.71
CA PRO A 288 -21.85 -21.98 16.84
C PRO A 288 -22.08 -21.47 18.28
N GLY A 289 -21.54 -22.14 19.30
CA GLY A 289 -21.57 -21.68 20.69
C GLY A 289 -20.48 -20.67 21.06
N ALA A 290 -19.40 -20.58 20.27
CA ALA A 290 -18.27 -19.70 20.57
C ALA A 290 -18.61 -18.21 20.37
N GLN A 291 -17.96 -17.35 21.16
CA GLN A 291 -18.01 -15.89 20.98
C GLN A 291 -16.81 -15.42 20.15
N ILE A 292 -16.93 -14.24 19.53
CA ILE A 292 -15.97 -13.69 18.59
C ILE A 292 -15.45 -12.35 19.08
N LEU A 293 -14.13 -12.22 19.19
CA LEU A 293 -13.44 -10.93 19.30
C LEU A 293 -13.01 -10.51 17.89
N VAL A 294 -13.54 -9.41 17.37
CA VAL A 294 -13.20 -8.93 16.03
C VAL A 294 -12.02 -7.98 16.11
N VAL A 295 -10.92 -8.33 15.46
CA VAL A 295 -9.70 -7.53 15.44
C VAL A 295 -9.32 -7.22 13.99
N LYS A 296 -9.60 -5.99 13.55
CA LYS A 296 -9.23 -5.53 12.21
C LYS A 296 -7.74 -5.20 12.20
N ILE A 297 -6.99 -5.96 11.41
CA ILE A 297 -5.56 -5.76 11.14
C ILE A 297 -5.28 -5.21 9.73
N GLY A 298 -6.21 -5.41 8.79
CA GLY A 298 -6.07 -4.92 7.42
C GLY A 298 -6.32 -3.41 7.33
N ASP A 299 -5.29 -2.63 6.99
CA ASP A 299 -5.38 -1.18 6.96
C ASP A 299 -6.09 -0.69 5.68
N SER A 300 -7.21 0.03 5.85
CA SER A 300 -8.02 0.53 4.73
C SER A 300 -7.24 1.50 3.82
N ARG A 301 -6.22 2.20 4.35
CA ARG A 301 -5.35 3.11 3.59
C ARG A 301 -4.38 2.36 2.67
N LEU A 302 -4.08 1.10 2.99
CA LEU A 302 -3.17 0.22 2.24
C LEU A 302 -3.92 -0.85 1.43
N GLY A 303 -5.23 -0.69 1.21
CA GLY A 303 -6.03 -1.68 0.49
C GLY A 303 -6.16 -3.00 1.25
N SER A 304 -6.23 -2.93 2.59
CA SER A 304 -6.34 -4.03 3.55
C SER A 304 -5.08 -4.87 3.78
N MET A 305 -3.89 -4.36 3.46
CA MET A 305 -2.64 -4.99 3.93
C MET A 305 -2.48 -4.81 5.45
N GLU A 306 -1.97 -5.84 6.13
CA GLU A 306 -1.62 -5.78 7.53
C GLU A 306 -0.34 -4.97 7.76
N THR A 307 -0.25 -4.32 8.91
CA THR A 307 0.94 -3.56 9.33
C THR A 307 1.49 -4.13 10.62
N GLY A 308 2.80 -3.99 10.86
CA GLY A 308 3.37 -4.41 12.14
C GLY A 308 2.67 -3.74 13.34
N SER A 309 2.26 -2.48 13.21
CA SER A 309 1.55 -1.74 14.26
C SER A 309 0.18 -2.36 14.58
N SER A 310 -0.56 -2.77 13.55
CA SER A 310 -1.83 -3.46 13.70
C SER A 310 -1.66 -4.81 14.39
N LEU A 311 -0.62 -5.58 14.03
CA LEU A 311 -0.35 -6.90 14.59
C LEU A 311 0.03 -6.83 16.07
N VAL A 312 0.87 -5.86 16.47
CA VAL A 312 1.23 -5.67 17.88
C VAL A 312 0.02 -5.25 18.70
N ARG A 313 -0.78 -4.28 18.24
CA ARG A 313 -2.03 -3.88 18.89
C ARG A 313 -3.05 -5.03 18.95
N ALA A 314 -3.12 -5.86 17.92
CA ALA A 314 -3.97 -7.04 17.91
C ALA A 314 -3.58 -8.04 19.00
N MET A 315 -2.29 -8.26 19.22
CA MET A 315 -1.82 -9.11 20.32
C MET A 315 -2.12 -8.50 21.69
N ILE A 316 -1.99 -7.18 21.85
CA ILE A 316 -2.41 -6.48 23.08
C ILE A 316 -3.88 -6.76 23.35
N ALA A 317 -4.77 -6.52 22.38
CA ALA A 317 -6.20 -6.77 22.51
C ALA A 317 -6.52 -8.24 22.83
N VAL A 318 -5.87 -9.18 22.15
CA VAL A 318 -6.04 -10.63 22.41
C VAL A 318 -5.70 -10.99 23.86
N MET A 319 -4.61 -10.45 24.40
CA MET A 319 -4.16 -10.70 25.77
C MET A 319 -5.07 -10.02 26.80
N GLU A 320 -5.49 -8.78 26.56
CA GLU A 320 -6.39 -8.02 27.46
C GLU A 320 -7.78 -8.66 27.56
N HIS A 321 -8.34 -9.09 26.43
CA HIS A 321 -9.63 -9.78 26.38
C HIS A 321 -9.56 -11.26 26.78
N LYS A 322 -8.35 -11.79 27.06
CA LYS A 322 -8.11 -13.19 27.42
C LYS A 322 -8.75 -14.16 26.41
N ALA A 323 -8.59 -13.86 25.11
CA ALA A 323 -9.11 -14.74 24.07
C ALA A 323 -8.40 -16.10 24.13
N ASP A 324 -9.15 -17.20 23.99
CA ASP A 324 -8.59 -18.55 24.07
C ASP A 324 -7.81 -18.92 22.80
N LEU A 325 -8.31 -18.44 21.66
CA LEU A 325 -7.94 -18.91 20.35
C LEU A 325 -7.90 -17.74 19.36
N VAL A 326 -6.87 -17.69 18.54
CA VAL A 326 -6.74 -16.73 17.43
C VAL A 326 -6.89 -17.49 16.11
N ASN A 327 -7.72 -16.97 15.22
CA ASN A 327 -7.63 -17.26 13.80
C ASN A 327 -6.93 -16.10 13.07
N PHE A 328 -5.88 -16.43 12.33
CA PHE A 328 -5.13 -15.50 11.49
C PHE A 328 -5.10 -15.99 10.04
N SER A 329 -5.94 -15.41 9.19
CA SER A 329 -6.06 -15.81 7.78
C SER A 329 -5.31 -14.86 6.83
N TYR A 330 -4.13 -14.42 7.27
CA TYR A 330 -3.25 -13.45 6.62
C TYR A 330 -1.80 -13.97 6.57
N GLY A 331 -0.92 -13.30 5.83
CA GLY A 331 0.52 -13.60 5.87
C GLY A 331 1.28 -13.32 4.57
N GLU A 332 2.58 -13.06 4.72
CA GLU A 332 3.49 -12.77 3.62
C GLU A 332 4.77 -13.63 3.68
N ALA A 333 5.59 -13.59 2.63
CA ALA A 333 6.88 -14.24 2.64
C ALA A 333 7.87 -13.49 3.56
N ALA A 334 8.63 -14.23 4.36
CA ALA A 334 9.69 -13.67 5.21
C ALA A 334 11.08 -14.08 4.73
N HIS A 335 12.08 -13.23 4.95
CA HIS A 335 13.47 -13.48 4.60
C HIS A 335 14.12 -14.55 5.48
N TRP A 336 13.74 -14.58 6.75
CA TRP A 336 14.11 -15.64 7.68
C TRP A 336 12.93 -15.97 8.62
N PRO A 337 12.75 -17.24 8.96
CA PRO A 337 11.67 -17.68 9.84
C PRO A 337 11.97 -17.39 11.31
N ASN A 338 10.92 -17.41 12.14
CA ASN A 338 10.99 -17.42 13.60
C ASN A 338 11.85 -16.28 14.20
N GLY A 339 11.76 -15.08 13.62
CA GLY A 339 12.45 -13.87 14.08
C GLY A 339 11.62 -12.61 13.83
N GLY A 340 12.09 -11.48 14.36
CA GLY A 340 11.42 -10.20 14.29
C GLY A 340 10.46 -9.92 15.45
N ARG A 341 10.18 -8.64 15.65
CA ARG A 341 9.45 -8.12 16.81
C ARG A 341 8.00 -8.59 16.85
N VAL A 342 7.31 -8.62 15.70
CA VAL A 342 5.93 -9.12 15.60
C VAL A 342 5.85 -10.60 16.00
N CYS A 343 6.76 -11.44 15.49
CA CYS A 343 6.83 -12.85 15.84
C CYS A 343 7.11 -13.07 17.33
N ASN A 344 7.93 -12.22 17.94
CA ASN A 344 8.21 -12.27 19.38
C ASN A 344 6.96 -11.98 20.23
N VAL A 345 6.17 -10.98 19.87
CA VAL A 345 4.92 -10.65 20.59
C VAL A 345 3.86 -11.75 20.40
N ILE A 346 3.75 -12.35 19.20
CA ILE A 346 2.89 -13.54 18.99
C ILE A 346 3.34 -14.69 19.89
N THR A 347 4.64 -14.91 19.99
CA THR A 347 5.25 -15.95 20.81
C THR A 347 5.00 -15.72 22.31
N GLU A 348 5.07 -14.47 22.77
CA GLU A 348 4.70 -14.05 24.14
C GLU A 348 3.21 -14.34 24.41
N ALA A 349 2.30 -13.95 23.52
CA ALA A 349 0.87 -14.22 23.67
C ALA A 349 0.54 -15.73 23.78
N VAL A 350 1.23 -16.57 23.01
CA VAL A 350 1.03 -18.03 23.05
C VAL A 350 1.60 -18.65 24.33
N HIS A 351 2.83 -18.30 24.71
CA HIS A 351 3.51 -18.97 25.82
C HIS A 351 3.11 -18.43 27.18
N ASP A 352 2.98 -17.12 27.30
CA ASP A 352 2.86 -16.45 28.61
C ASP A 352 1.39 -16.16 28.93
N HIS A 353 0.54 -16.05 27.91
CA HIS A 353 -0.91 -15.84 28.06
C HIS A 353 -1.77 -17.05 27.66
N GLY A 354 -1.15 -18.17 27.25
CA GLY A 354 -1.86 -19.42 26.98
C GLY A 354 -2.77 -19.40 25.74
N VAL A 355 -2.59 -18.42 24.84
CA VAL A 355 -3.39 -18.28 23.62
C VAL A 355 -3.02 -19.35 22.61
N ILE A 356 -4.00 -19.96 21.96
CA ILE A 356 -3.76 -20.88 20.85
C ILE A 356 -3.82 -20.08 19.55
N PHE A 357 -2.72 -20.04 18.79
CA PHE A 357 -2.65 -19.25 17.56
C PHE A 357 -2.73 -20.16 16.33
N VAL A 358 -3.83 -20.05 15.57
CA VAL A 358 -4.09 -20.82 14.34
C VAL A 358 -3.98 -19.88 13.15
N SER A 359 -3.19 -20.28 12.15
CA SER A 359 -2.93 -19.45 10.98
C SER A 359 -2.97 -20.26 9.70
N SER A 360 -3.39 -19.62 8.62
CA SER A 360 -3.24 -20.18 7.28
C SER A 360 -1.77 -20.41 6.93
N ALA A 361 -1.43 -21.55 6.31
CA ALA A 361 -0.06 -21.85 5.90
C ALA A 361 0.43 -21.03 4.69
N GLY A 362 -0.49 -20.48 3.89
CA GLY A 362 -0.22 -19.68 2.71
C GLY A 362 -0.77 -20.28 1.41
N ASN A 363 -0.85 -19.47 0.36
CA ASN A 363 -1.45 -19.83 -0.93
C ASN A 363 -0.44 -19.79 -2.11
N ASN A 364 0.85 -19.98 -1.81
CA ASN A 364 1.96 -19.89 -2.76
C ASN A 364 2.56 -21.27 -3.10
N GLY A 365 1.80 -22.36 -3.04
CA GLY A 365 2.23 -23.65 -3.60
C GLY A 365 2.20 -23.69 -5.13
N PRO A 366 2.60 -24.79 -5.78
CA PRO A 366 2.98 -26.08 -5.20
C PRO A 366 4.45 -26.23 -4.82
N ALA A 367 5.39 -25.34 -5.17
CA ALA A 367 6.80 -25.53 -4.82
C ALA A 367 7.03 -25.63 -3.30
N LEU A 368 8.12 -26.28 -2.90
CA LEU A 368 8.47 -26.44 -1.48
C LEU A 368 9.05 -25.14 -0.90
N SER A 369 8.98 -25.02 0.43
CA SER A 369 9.46 -23.85 1.17
C SER A 369 8.73 -22.55 0.82
N THR A 370 7.42 -22.67 0.62
CA THR A 370 6.51 -21.59 0.22
C THR A 370 5.53 -21.17 1.33
N VAL A 371 5.69 -21.72 2.53
CA VAL A 371 4.87 -21.33 3.69
C VAL A 371 5.14 -19.87 4.07
N GLY A 372 4.07 -19.16 4.41
CA GLY A 372 4.12 -17.74 4.79
C GLY A 372 4.36 -17.52 6.29
N CYS A 373 4.68 -16.27 6.64
CA CYS A 373 4.78 -15.80 8.01
C CYS A 373 3.46 -15.16 8.46
N PRO A 374 2.99 -15.42 9.69
CA PRO A 374 3.60 -16.26 10.72
C PRO A 374 3.27 -17.76 10.57
N GLY A 375 2.30 -18.12 9.72
CA GLY A 375 1.62 -19.41 9.76
C GLY A 375 2.49 -20.66 9.67
N GLY A 376 3.51 -20.68 8.80
CA GLY A 376 4.45 -21.81 8.70
C GLY A 376 5.89 -21.49 9.05
N THR A 377 6.16 -20.27 9.53
CA THR A 377 7.53 -19.82 9.84
C THR A 377 7.73 -19.51 11.33
N THR A 378 6.67 -19.47 12.14
CA THR A 378 6.77 -19.17 13.58
C THR A 378 6.46 -20.41 14.42
N SER A 379 7.34 -20.76 15.35
CA SER A 379 7.26 -22.00 16.15
C SER A 379 6.03 -22.11 17.05
N SER A 380 5.48 -20.99 17.52
CA SER A 380 4.31 -20.93 18.41
C SER A 380 2.97 -21.07 17.68
N VAL A 381 2.97 -21.01 16.34
CA VAL A 381 1.77 -20.97 15.51
C VAL A 381 1.43 -22.34 14.92
N ILE A 382 0.14 -22.67 14.86
CA ILE A 382 -0.39 -23.86 14.17
C ILE A 382 -0.71 -23.47 12.73
N GLY A 383 0.16 -23.87 11.80
CA GLY A 383 -0.03 -23.65 10.36
C GLY A 383 -0.99 -24.65 9.72
N VAL A 384 -2.01 -24.15 9.02
CA VAL A 384 -3.09 -24.95 8.43
C VAL A 384 -3.04 -24.96 6.90
N GLY A 385 -2.84 -26.14 6.31
CA GLY A 385 -2.93 -26.38 4.87
C GLY A 385 -4.37 -26.54 4.36
N ALA A 386 -4.56 -26.44 3.04
CA ALA A 386 -5.89 -26.47 2.43
C ALA A 386 -6.23 -27.77 1.70
N TYR A 387 -7.33 -28.39 2.14
CA TYR A 387 -7.90 -29.62 1.58
C TYR A 387 -9.22 -29.33 0.83
N VAL A 388 -9.49 -30.09 -0.22
CA VAL A 388 -10.76 -30.09 -0.95
C VAL A 388 -11.36 -31.49 -0.94
N SER A 389 -12.59 -31.61 -0.44
CA SER A 389 -13.32 -32.88 -0.36
C SER A 389 -14.16 -33.12 -1.63
N PRO A 390 -14.52 -34.39 -1.94
CA PRO A 390 -15.42 -34.71 -3.05
C PRO A 390 -16.77 -33.98 -2.97
N GLU A 391 -17.28 -33.77 -1.76
CA GLU A 391 -18.53 -33.05 -1.47
C GLU A 391 -18.41 -31.56 -1.81
N MET A 392 -17.30 -30.91 -1.44
CA MET A 392 -17.02 -29.52 -1.81
C MET A 392 -16.95 -29.37 -3.33
N MET A 393 -16.28 -30.30 -4.03
CA MET A 393 -16.16 -30.27 -5.48
C MET A 393 -17.53 -30.21 -6.17
N ALA A 394 -18.51 -30.97 -5.65
CA ALA A 394 -19.86 -30.98 -6.16
C ALA A 394 -20.65 -29.72 -5.75
N ALA A 395 -20.65 -29.38 -4.47
CA ALA A 395 -21.51 -28.33 -3.90
C ALA A 395 -21.01 -26.91 -4.22
N GLU A 396 -19.72 -26.66 -4.03
CA GLU A 396 -19.12 -25.32 -4.14
C GLU A 396 -18.70 -25.00 -5.57
N TYR A 397 -18.11 -25.98 -6.26
CA TYR A 397 -17.44 -25.75 -7.54
C TYR A 397 -18.21 -26.28 -8.75
N SER A 398 -19.34 -26.95 -8.53
CA SER A 398 -20.14 -27.54 -9.61
C SER A 398 -19.30 -28.45 -10.55
N LEU A 399 -18.31 -29.17 -10.00
CA LEU A 399 -17.49 -30.08 -10.80
C LEU A 399 -18.37 -31.20 -11.37
N ARG A 400 -18.16 -31.52 -12.65
CA ARG A 400 -18.90 -32.59 -13.36
C ARG A 400 -18.62 -33.98 -12.80
N GLU A 401 -17.49 -34.17 -12.13
CA GLU A 401 -17.01 -35.45 -11.60
C GLU A 401 -16.51 -35.25 -10.17
N ARG A 402 -16.86 -36.18 -9.27
CA ARG A 402 -16.31 -36.22 -7.91
C ARG A 402 -14.95 -36.90 -7.93
N LEU A 403 -13.90 -36.15 -7.62
CA LEU A 403 -12.55 -36.68 -7.49
C LEU A 403 -12.27 -37.08 -6.03
N PRO A 404 -11.30 -37.98 -5.76
CA PRO A 404 -10.83 -38.23 -4.41
C PRO A 404 -10.37 -36.93 -3.73
N GLY A 405 -10.57 -36.84 -2.42
CA GLY A 405 -10.12 -35.69 -1.64
C GLY A 405 -8.61 -35.47 -1.78
N MET A 406 -8.21 -34.21 -1.89
CA MET A 406 -6.81 -33.85 -2.16
C MET A 406 -6.46 -32.48 -1.55
N ALA A 407 -5.17 -32.15 -1.52
CA ALA A 407 -4.74 -30.78 -1.21
C ALA A 407 -4.96 -29.86 -2.42
N TYR A 408 -5.32 -28.60 -2.18
CA TYR A 408 -5.32 -27.60 -3.25
C TYR A 408 -3.91 -27.46 -3.85
N THR A 409 -3.83 -27.35 -5.18
CA THR A 409 -2.55 -27.24 -5.90
C THR A 409 -1.74 -26.00 -5.49
N TRP A 410 -2.40 -24.93 -5.06
CA TRP A 410 -1.78 -23.68 -4.63
C TRP A 410 -1.56 -23.59 -3.12
N SER A 411 -2.00 -24.55 -2.30
CA SER A 411 -1.69 -24.54 -0.86
C SER A 411 -0.18 -24.50 -0.66
N SER A 412 0.34 -23.55 0.11
CA SER A 412 1.77 -23.47 0.42
C SER A 412 2.25 -24.77 1.07
N ARG A 413 3.53 -25.08 0.84
CA ARG A 413 4.15 -26.34 1.26
C ARG A 413 5.44 -26.11 2.02
N GLY A 414 5.64 -26.93 3.04
CA GLY A 414 6.91 -27.07 3.73
C GLY A 414 8.02 -27.69 2.89
N PRO A 415 9.17 -28.03 3.50
CA PRO A 415 9.57 -27.54 4.83
C PRO A 415 9.84 -26.02 4.75
N SER A 416 9.72 -25.32 5.88
CA SER A 416 10.29 -23.97 6.03
C SER A 416 11.80 -24.00 5.77
N VAL A 417 12.39 -22.85 5.43
CA VAL A 417 13.83 -22.74 5.08
C VAL A 417 14.78 -23.10 6.24
N ASP A 418 14.26 -23.09 7.47
CA ASP A 418 14.96 -23.55 8.69
C ASP A 418 14.66 -25.02 9.05
N GLY A 419 14.04 -25.78 8.16
CA GLY A 419 13.82 -27.22 8.27
C GLY A 419 12.62 -27.66 9.08
N ASP A 420 11.85 -26.74 9.64
CA ASP A 420 10.53 -27.05 10.19
C ASP A 420 9.58 -27.55 9.10
N LEU A 421 8.59 -28.37 9.45
CA LEU A 421 7.61 -28.83 8.46
C LEU A 421 6.73 -27.67 7.95
N GLY A 422 6.53 -26.61 8.74
CA GLY A 422 5.75 -25.42 8.39
C GLY A 422 4.24 -25.64 8.43
N VAL A 423 3.74 -26.68 7.77
CA VAL A 423 2.33 -27.10 7.88
C VAL A 423 2.21 -28.08 9.05
N SER A 424 1.37 -27.75 10.03
CA SER A 424 1.11 -28.63 11.18
C SER A 424 -0.02 -29.61 10.86
N ILE A 425 -1.15 -29.11 10.36
CA ILE A 425 -2.34 -29.88 10.03
C ILE A 425 -3.01 -29.33 8.76
N THR A 426 -4.02 -30.02 8.25
CA THR A 426 -4.84 -29.56 7.13
C THR A 426 -6.32 -29.53 7.51
N ALA A 427 -7.09 -28.65 6.86
CA ALA A 427 -8.54 -28.56 7.01
C ALA A 427 -9.21 -28.16 5.68
N PRO A 428 -10.53 -28.36 5.51
CA PRO A 428 -11.27 -27.94 4.32
C PRO A 428 -11.03 -26.47 3.96
N GLY A 429 -10.63 -26.18 2.72
CA GLY A 429 -10.16 -24.86 2.26
C GLY A 429 -11.12 -24.08 1.38
N GLY A 430 -12.39 -24.45 1.38
CA GLY A 430 -13.48 -23.79 0.66
C GLY A 430 -14.72 -23.73 1.56
N ALA A 431 -15.51 -22.68 1.39
CA ALA A 431 -16.82 -22.56 2.00
C ALA A 431 -17.69 -21.54 1.25
N ILE A 432 -19.01 -21.77 1.26
CA ILE A 432 -20.04 -20.81 0.90
C ILE A 432 -20.75 -20.39 2.19
N THR A 433 -20.44 -19.20 2.68
CA THR A 433 -21.05 -18.63 3.89
C THR A 433 -21.21 -17.11 3.76
N SER A 434 -21.75 -16.47 4.81
CA SER A 434 -22.12 -15.05 4.81
C SER A 434 -20.94 -14.11 4.57
N VAL A 435 -21.26 -12.97 3.96
CA VAL A 435 -20.36 -11.86 3.64
C VAL A 435 -21.04 -10.55 4.06
N PRO A 436 -20.32 -9.41 4.12
CA PRO A 436 -20.91 -8.14 4.53
C PRO A 436 -22.07 -7.70 3.65
N ASN A 437 -23.03 -6.98 4.23
CA ASN A 437 -24.24 -6.53 3.53
C ASN A 437 -23.94 -5.55 2.38
N TRP A 438 -22.88 -4.74 2.49
CA TRP A 438 -22.45 -3.81 1.44
C TRP A 438 -22.06 -4.49 0.12
N THR A 439 -21.78 -5.80 0.15
CA THR A 439 -21.52 -6.63 -1.04
C THR A 439 -22.77 -6.91 -1.85
N LEU A 440 -23.96 -6.64 -1.30
CA LEU A 440 -25.27 -6.96 -1.86
C LEU A 440 -25.47 -8.46 -2.12
N ARG A 441 -24.86 -9.31 -1.29
CA ARG A 441 -24.94 -10.78 -1.35
C ARG A 441 -25.20 -11.34 0.05
N GLY A 442 -26.01 -12.40 0.14
CA GLY A 442 -26.23 -13.10 1.41
C GLY A 442 -25.11 -14.09 1.77
N SER A 443 -24.43 -14.66 0.76
CA SER A 443 -23.29 -15.56 0.93
C SER A 443 -22.35 -15.51 -0.30
N GLN A 444 -21.14 -16.03 -0.15
CA GLN A 444 -20.17 -16.13 -1.24
C GLN A 444 -19.27 -17.36 -1.10
N LEU A 445 -18.90 -17.98 -2.22
CA LEU A 445 -17.80 -18.94 -2.28
C LEU A 445 -16.46 -18.22 -2.15
N MET A 446 -15.68 -18.58 -1.14
CA MET A 446 -14.26 -18.25 -1.05
C MET A 446 -13.44 -19.53 -0.84
N ASN A 447 -12.21 -19.52 -1.32
CA ASN A 447 -11.27 -20.61 -1.10
C ASN A 447 -9.86 -20.08 -0.85
N GLY A 448 -9.11 -20.83 -0.05
CA GLY A 448 -7.85 -20.39 0.52
C GLY A 448 -7.47 -21.28 1.70
N THR A 449 -6.17 -21.34 2.03
CA THR A 449 -5.76 -21.72 3.40
C THR A 449 -6.40 -20.80 4.44
N SER A 450 -6.78 -19.58 4.02
CA SER A 450 -7.60 -18.62 4.76
C SER A 450 -8.99 -19.14 5.17
N MET A 451 -9.56 -20.13 4.49
CA MET A 451 -10.82 -20.81 4.89
C MET A 451 -10.54 -22.09 5.69
N SER A 452 -9.38 -22.73 5.48
CA SER A 452 -8.93 -23.87 6.29
C SER A 452 -8.60 -23.48 7.72
N SER A 453 -7.93 -22.34 7.91
CA SER A 453 -7.60 -21.82 9.23
C SER A 453 -8.83 -21.66 10.13
N PRO A 454 -9.92 -20.95 9.74
CA PRO A 454 -11.11 -20.82 10.57
C PRO A 454 -11.90 -22.12 10.73
N ASN A 455 -11.83 -23.04 9.77
CA ASN A 455 -12.42 -24.37 9.91
C ASN A 455 -11.71 -25.16 11.03
N ALA A 456 -10.37 -25.21 11.00
CA ALA A 456 -9.57 -25.83 12.06
C ALA A 456 -9.75 -25.11 13.41
N CYS A 457 -9.77 -23.77 13.39
CA CYS A 457 -9.97 -22.93 14.56
C CYS A 457 -11.33 -23.22 15.23
N GLY A 458 -12.42 -23.25 14.47
CA GLY A 458 -13.72 -23.65 15.00
C GLY A 458 -13.71 -25.10 15.53
N GLY A 459 -13.02 -26.03 14.87
CA GLY A 459 -12.84 -27.40 15.38
C GLY A 459 -12.10 -27.44 16.72
N ILE A 460 -11.08 -26.61 16.91
CA ILE A 460 -10.37 -26.45 18.18
C ILE A 460 -11.28 -25.84 19.24
N ALA A 461 -12.12 -24.85 18.89
CA ALA A 461 -13.08 -24.28 19.83
C ALA A 461 -14.08 -25.32 20.37
N LEU A 462 -14.49 -26.30 19.56
CA LEU A 462 -15.28 -27.45 20.04
C LEU A 462 -14.52 -28.28 21.10
N ILE A 463 -13.24 -28.59 20.84
CA ILE A 463 -12.38 -29.32 21.78
C ILE A 463 -12.26 -28.55 23.09
N LEU A 464 -11.95 -27.24 23.02
CA LEU A 464 -11.79 -26.40 24.21
C LEU A 464 -13.08 -26.31 25.03
N SER A 465 -14.23 -26.20 24.36
CA SER A 465 -15.54 -26.19 25.02
C SER A 465 -15.79 -27.47 25.81
N GLY A 466 -15.46 -28.63 25.24
CA GLY A 466 -15.50 -29.92 25.95
C GLY A 466 -14.54 -29.99 27.13
N LEU A 467 -13.27 -29.58 26.94
CA LEU A 467 -12.27 -29.63 28.01
C LEU A 467 -12.64 -28.72 29.19
N LYS A 468 -13.14 -27.51 28.90
CA LYS A 468 -13.65 -26.59 29.93
C LYS A 468 -14.85 -27.18 30.67
N THR A 469 -15.76 -27.86 29.96
CA THR A 469 -16.93 -28.51 30.57
C THR A 469 -16.52 -29.68 31.49
N GLU A 470 -15.52 -30.45 31.10
CA GLU A 470 -14.96 -31.56 31.89
C GLU A 470 -13.95 -31.09 32.96
N ASN A 471 -13.66 -29.79 33.03
CA ASN A 471 -12.65 -29.18 33.92
C ASN A 471 -11.25 -29.81 33.76
N ILE A 472 -10.85 -30.06 32.51
CA ILE A 472 -9.54 -30.60 32.15
C ILE A 472 -8.62 -29.45 31.72
N SER A 473 -7.51 -29.28 32.43
CA SER A 473 -6.49 -28.29 32.08
C SER A 473 -5.80 -28.62 30.76
N TYR A 474 -5.51 -27.58 29.99
CA TYR A 474 -4.79 -27.70 28.73
C TYR A 474 -3.80 -26.55 28.55
N THR A 475 -2.81 -26.78 27.69
CA THR A 475 -1.87 -25.77 27.21
C THR A 475 -1.88 -25.71 25.68
N PRO A 476 -1.46 -24.60 25.04
CA PRO A 476 -1.36 -24.53 23.59
C PRO A 476 -0.53 -25.66 22.97
N HIS A 477 0.51 -26.10 23.68
CA HIS A 477 1.39 -27.19 23.23
C HIS A 477 0.73 -28.56 23.35
N SER A 478 -0.08 -28.80 24.38
CA SER A 478 -0.86 -30.03 24.51
C SER A 478 -1.91 -30.14 23.39
N ILE A 479 -2.61 -29.05 23.07
CA ILE A 479 -3.59 -29.00 21.98
C ILE A 479 -2.90 -29.26 20.64
N ARG A 480 -1.83 -28.53 20.33
CA ARG A 480 -1.05 -28.76 19.09
C ARG A 480 -0.62 -30.22 18.97
N ARG A 481 -0.03 -30.79 20.02
CA ARG A 481 0.45 -32.18 20.00
C ARG A 481 -0.70 -33.18 19.79
N ALA A 482 -1.86 -32.97 20.43
CA ALA A 482 -3.02 -33.83 20.24
C ALA A 482 -3.53 -33.77 18.79
N LEU A 483 -3.60 -32.57 18.20
CA LEU A 483 -3.98 -32.40 16.79
C LEU A 483 -3.01 -33.13 15.86
N GLU A 484 -1.70 -32.94 16.03
CA GLU A 484 -0.67 -33.58 15.20
C GLU A 484 -0.65 -35.11 15.38
N ASN A 485 -0.92 -35.63 16.58
CA ASN A 485 -0.90 -37.07 16.86
C ASN A 485 -2.16 -37.81 16.38
N THR A 486 -3.27 -37.10 16.15
CA THR A 486 -4.58 -37.71 15.86
C THR A 486 -5.11 -37.38 14.46
N ALA A 487 -4.47 -36.46 13.75
CA ALA A 487 -4.81 -36.09 12.39
C ALA A 487 -4.85 -37.30 11.44
N LEU A 488 -5.82 -37.28 10.52
CA LEU A 488 -6.00 -38.32 9.51
C LEU A 488 -5.09 -38.04 8.31
N SER A 489 -4.06 -38.88 8.14
CA SER A 489 -3.23 -38.83 6.93
C SER A 489 -4.09 -39.07 5.67
N VAL A 490 -3.97 -38.15 4.71
CA VAL A 490 -4.65 -38.23 3.42
C VAL A 490 -3.73 -38.93 2.41
N ASP A 491 -4.20 -40.06 1.89
CA ASP A 491 -3.47 -40.83 0.90
C ASP A 491 -3.10 -39.99 -0.33
N ARG A 492 -1.88 -40.19 -0.84
CA ARG A 492 -1.35 -39.54 -2.06
C ARG A 492 -1.19 -38.02 -1.96
N VAL A 493 -1.36 -37.43 -0.79
CA VAL A 493 -0.95 -36.05 -0.48
C VAL A 493 0.42 -36.10 0.20
N GLU A 494 1.33 -35.22 -0.17
CA GLU A 494 2.65 -35.19 0.46
C GLU A 494 2.59 -34.55 1.85
N ILE A 495 3.45 -34.99 2.76
CA ILE A 495 3.55 -34.46 4.14
C ILE A 495 3.75 -32.93 4.17
N PHE A 496 4.48 -32.38 3.19
CA PHE A 496 4.72 -30.94 3.10
C PHE A 496 3.44 -30.11 2.86
N ALA A 497 2.39 -30.70 2.30
CA ALA A 497 1.12 -30.02 2.01
C ALA A 497 0.08 -30.24 3.10
N GLN A 498 0.07 -31.43 3.74
CA GLN A 498 -0.94 -31.80 4.72
C GLN A 498 -0.46 -31.70 6.18
N GLY A 499 0.83 -31.52 6.42
CA GLY A 499 1.40 -31.68 7.75
C GLY A 499 1.19 -33.11 8.24
N TYR A 500 0.67 -33.26 9.46
CA TYR A 500 0.32 -34.56 10.02
C TYR A 500 -1.04 -35.10 9.55
N GLY A 501 -1.79 -34.34 8.74
CA GLY A 501 -3.02 -34.77 8.10
C GLY A 501 -4.21 -33.88 8.38
N LEU A 502 -5.40 -34.35 8.00
CA LEU A 502 -6.68 -33.68 8.22
C LEU A 502 -7.06 -33.72 9.69
N ILE A 503 -7.40 -32.57 10.28
CA ILE A 503 -7.83 -32.47 11.69
C ILE A 503 -8.98 -33.45 11.99
N GLN A 504 -8.94 -34.10 13.17
CA GLN A 504 -9.99 -35.00 13.67
C GLN A 504 -10.41 -34.55 15.08
N VAL A 505 -11.50 -33.78 15.16
CA VAL A 505 -11.95 -33.11 16.40
C VAL A 505 -12.25 -34.11 17.52
N ASP A 506 -12.98 -35.18 17.18
CA ASP A 506 -13.36 -36.25 18.10
C ASP A 506 -12.14 -36.99 18.68
N LYS A 507 -11.21 -37.41 17.82
CA LYS A 507 -10.00 -38.14 18.23
C LYS A 507 -9.05 -37.26 19.04
N ALA A 508 -8.91 -35.98 18.66
CA ALA A 508 -8.07 -35.03 19.39
C ALA A 508 -8.61 -34.78 20.81
N PHE A 509 -9.93 -34.62 20.97
CA PHE A 509 -10.57 -34.50 22.28
C PHE A 509 -10.36 -35.77 23.12
N GLU A 510 -10.63 -36.95 22.57
CA GLU A 510 -10.44 -38.23 23.27
C GLU A 510 -8.97 -38.45 23.70
N HIS A 511 -8.01 -38.01 22.89
CA HIS A 511 -6.58 -38.04 23.22
C HIS A 511 -6.25 -37.13 24.40
N LEU A 512 -6.78 -35.90 24.41
CA LEU A 512 -6.55 -34.93 25.49
C LEU A 512 -7.15 -35.41 26.81
N VAL A 513 -8.36 -35.98 26.77
CA VAL A 513 -9.01 -36.57 27.95
C VAL A 513 -8.23 -37.78 28.47
N SER A 514 -7.78 -38.68 27.59
CA SER A 514 -7.10 -39.92 28.00
C SER A 514 -5.73 -39.68 28.62
N TYR A 515 -5.06 -38.59 28.25
CA TYR A 515 -3.69 -38.30 28.66
C TYR A 515 -3.55 -36.99 29.45
N SER A 516 -4.63 -36.49 30.05
CA SER A 516 -4.67 -35.23 30.81
C SER A 516 -3.65 -35.19 31.95
N ASP A 517 -3.49 -36.31 32.66
CA ASP A 517 -2.67 -36.40 33.87
C ASP A 517 -1.17 -36.62 33.58
N CYS A 518 -0.79 -36.73 32.30
CA CYS A 518 0.60 -36.91 31.92
C CYS A 518 1.40 -35.61 32.14
N PRO A 519 2.62 -35.68 32.73
CA PRO A 519 3.47 -34.49 32.94
C PRO A 519 3.77 -33.68 31.68
N THR A 520 3.74 -34.33 30.50
CA THR A 520 3.97 -33.68 29.21
C THR A 520 2.89 -32.69 28.79
N CYS A 521 1.73 -32.63 29.47
CA CYS A 521 0.68 -31.66 29.19
C CYS A 521 1.12 -30.22 29.51
N ASN A 522 1.96 -30.04 30.53
CA ASN A 522 2.45 -28.74 31.00
C ASN A 522 3.85 -28.39 30.49
N VAL A 523 4.42 -29.20 29.59
CA VAL A 523 5.80 -29.05 29.10
C VAL A 523 5.84 -28.87 27.59
N ARG A 524 6.43 -27.74 27.18
CA ARG A 524 6.89 -27.52 25.81
C ARG A 524 8.31 -28.04 25.64
N PHE A 525 8.60 -28.67 24.51
CA PHE A 525 9.97 -29.02 24.14
C PHE A 525 10.45 -28.09 23.02
N CYS A 526 11.37 -27.19 23.34
CA CYS A 526 12.02 -26.33 22.35
C CYS A 526 13.13 -27.11 21.65
N ILE A 527 12.99 -27.32 20.35
CA ILE A 527 13.96 -28.04 19.51
C ILE A 527 14.77 -27.02 18.72
N SER A 528 16.10 -27.14 18.79
CA SER A 528 17.02 -26.26 18.04
C SER A 528 18.16 -27.07 17.42
N THR A 529 18.37 -26.92 16.12
CA THR A 529 19.41 -27.57 15.32
C THR A 529 20.48 -26.55 14.91
N GLY A 530 21.11 -25.91 15.89
CA GLY A 530 22.04 -24.80 15.66
C GLY A 530 21.33 -23.48 15.30
N GLY A 531 20.23 -23.17 16.00
CA GLY A 531 19.42 -21.97 15.76
C GLY A 531 18.29 -22.15 14.74
N LYS A 532 18.14 -23.36 14.18
CA LYS A 532 17.07 -23.73 13.23
C LYS A 532 16.06 -24.68 13.89
N ARG A 533 14.84 -24.78 13.36
CA ARG A 533 13.78 -25.64 13.90
C ARG A 533 13.85 -27.10 13.41
N GLY A 534 14.59 -27.37 12.33
CA GLY A 534 14.78 -28.73 11.79
C GLY A 534 16.09 -28.91 11.03
N ILE A 535 16.32 -30.13 10.51
CA ILE A 535 17.48 -30.43 9.68
C ILE A 535 17.06 -30.38 8.21
N TYR A 536 17.52 -29.38 7.47
CA TYR A 536 17.24 -29.25 6.04
C TYR A 536 18.53 -29.23 5.22
N ILE A 537 18.75 -30.28 4.45
CA ILE A 537 19.88 -30.43 3.54
C ILE A 537 19.40 -30.17 2.12
N ARG A 538 19.50 -28.91 1.69
CA ARG A 538 19.23 -28.47 0.30
C ARG A 538 20.48 -27.85 -0.33
N ASP A 539 21.58 -28.58 -0.23
CA ASP A 539 22.86 -28.18 -0.82
C ASP A 539 23.60 -29.41 -1.31
N MET A 540 24.17 -29.32 -2.51
CA MET A 540 24.84 -30.43 -3.16
C MET A 540 26.01 -30.95 -2.32
N THR A 541 26.91 -30.06 -1.88
CA THR A 541 28.10 -30.41 -1.08
C THR A 541 27.73 -31.03 0.27
N LYS A 542 26.61 -30.60 0.86
CA LYS A 542 26.09 -31.16 2.10
C LYS A 542 25.49 -32.55 1.88
N SER A 543 24.96 -32.83 0.70
CA SER A 543 24.37 -34.12 0.35
C SER A 543 25.40 -35.22 -0.02
N GLU A 544 26.68 -34.90 -0.21
CA GLU A 544 27.68 -35.89 -0.66
C GLU A 544 28.28 -36.75 0.45
N LYS A 545 28.17 -36.32 1.71
CA LYS A 545 28.83 -36.99 2.85
C LYS A 545 27.88 -37.09 4.04
N PRO A 546 28.03 -38.12 4.89
CA PRO A 546 27.32 -38.18 6.17
C PRO A 546 27.70 -36.98 7.04
N ARG A 547 26.74 -36.47 7.80
CA ARG A 547 26.94 -35.33 8.71
C ARG A 547 26.27 -35.59 10.05
N GLU A 548 26.88 -35.05 11.10
CA GLU A 548 26.32 -35.02 12.44
C GLU A 548 25.76 -33.64 12.75
N TYR A 549 24.58 -33.61 13.35
CA TYR A 549 23.85 -32.43 13.76
C TYR A 549 23.62 -32.52 15.26
N ASN A 550 24.14 -31.54 15.99
CA ASN A 550 23.82 -31.39 17.40
C ASN A 550 22.45 -30.73 17.52
N VAL A 551 21.51 -31.46 18.11
CA VAL A 551 20.15 -30.99 18.36
C VAL A 551 19.98 -30.77 19.84
N THR A 552 19.57 -29.56 20.20
CA THR A 552 19.27 -29.17 21.57
C THR A 552 17.77 -29.30 21.81
N ILE A 553 17.42 -29.96 22.91
CA ILE A 553 16.06 -30.13 23.42
C ILE A 553 16.00 -29.45 24.78
N ASP A 554 15.15 -28.43 24.88
CA ASP A 554 15.00 -27.64 26.10
C ASP A 554 13.54 -27.67 26.56
N PRO A 555 13.23 -28.39 27.66
CA PRO A 555 11.89 -28.40 28.23
C PRO A 555 11.60 -27.06 28.92
N LYS A 556 10.48 -26.44 28.53
CA LYS A 556 9.99 -25.18 29.08
C LYS A 556 8.61 -25.38 29.70
N TYR A 557 8.41 -24.73 30.84
CA TYR A 557 7.16 -24.68 31.58
C TYR A 557 6.55 -23.30 31.46
N GLY A 558 5.24 -23.21 31.72
CA GLY A 558 4.61 -21.93 32.06
C GLY A 558 5.16 -21.35 33.37
N ASP A 559 4.92 -20.06 33.55
CA ASP A 559 5.36 -19.31 34.74
C ASP A 559 4.59 -19.71 36.01
N ASP A 560 3.39 -20.27 35.85
CA ASP A 560 2.52 -20.80 36.90
C ASP A 560 3.06 -22.07 37.55
N ILE A 561 3.98 -22.78 36.90
CA ILE A 561 4.52 -24.04 37.40
C ILE A 561 5.62 -23.80 38.44
N GLY A 562 5.38 -24.29 39.65
CA GLY A 562 6.26 -24.14 40.82
C GLY A 562 7.59 -24.90 40.71
N ALA A 563 8.58 -24.48 41.52
CA ALA A 563 9.91 -25.08 41.54
C ALA A 563 9.90 -26.58 41.85
N GLN A 564 8.98 -27.05 42.70
CA GLN A 564 8.88 -28.45 43.09
C GLN A 564 8.49 -29.35 41.90
N GLU A 565 7.54 -28.94 41.08
CA GLU A 565 7.14 -29.68 39.86
C GLU A 565 8.28 -29.70 38.84
N LYS A 566 8.97 -28.56 38.66
CA LYS A 566 10.16 -28.45 37.81
C LYS A 566 11.28 -29.40 38.26
N ILE A 567 11.51 -29.55 39.57
CA ILE A 567 12.50 -30.49 40.13
C ILE A 567 12.04 -31.95 39.95
N ALA A 568 10.75 -32.22 40.16
CA ALA A 568 10.18 -33.56 40.04
C ALA A 568 10.17 -34.09 38.60
N PHE A 569 10.29 -33.20 37.60
CA PHE A 569 10.29 -33.61 36.20
C PHE A 569 11.54 -34.42 35.84
N THR A 570 11.33 -35.71 35.71
CA THR A 570 12.24 -36.65 35.08
C THR A 570 11.41 -37.55 34.18
N MET A 571 11.81 -37.66 32.91
CA MET A 571 11.12 -38.47 31.93
C MET A 571 12.10 -39.36 31.20
N GLN A 572 11.77 -40.64 31.12
CA GLN A 572 12.50 -41.61 30.30
C GLN A 572 11.84 -41.65 28.93
N THR A 573 12.61 -41.40 27.88
CA THR A 573 12.10 -41.40 26.52
C THR A 573 12.90 -42.29 25.60
N SER A 574 12.24 -42.77 24.56
CA SER A 574 12.86 -43.47 23.44
C SER A 574 12.77 -42.61 22.18
N LEU A 575 13.86 -42.54 21.45
CA LEU A 575 13.95 -41.85 20.16
C LEU A 575 13.92 -42.90 19.05
N VAL A 576 13.03 -42.69 18.07
CA VAL A 576 12.81 -43.61 16.96
C VAL A 576 12.85 -42.83 15.65
N CYS A 577 13.48 -43.42 14.64
CA CYS A 577 13.48 -42.89 13.28
C CYS A 577 13.27 -44.05 12.31
N GLU A 578 12.29 -43.95 11.43
CA GLU A 578 11.96 -45.01 10.47
C GLU A 578 13.00 -45.12 9.34
N ALA A 579 13.59 -43.98 8.96
CA ALA A 579 14.58 -43.91 7.91
C ALA A 579 15.94 -44.49 8.33
N SER A 580 16.43 -45.48 7.57
CA SER A 580 17.76 -46.07 7.75
C SER A 580 18.93 -45.11 7.48
N TRP A 581 18.68 -44.03 6.75
CA TRP A 581 19.66 -42.98 6.44
C TRP A 581 19.78 -41.90 7.53
N VAL A 582 19.02 -42.03 8.63
CA VAL A 582 19.16 -41.20 9.83
C VAL A 582 19.43 -42.10 11.03
N SER A 583 20.48 -41.79 11.78
CA SER A 583 20.84 -42.48 13.02
C SER A 583 20.74 -41.49 14.18
N CYS A 584 20.05 -41.90 15.24
CA CYS A 584 19.91 -41.15 16.49
C CYS A 584 20.17 -42.06 17.69
N PRO A 585 20.45 -41.51 18.89
CA PRO A 585 20.49 -42.29 20.12
C PRO A 585 19.14 -42.96 20.37
N SER A 586 19.10 -44.17 20.94
CA SER A 586 17.83 -44.88 21.15
C SER A 586 17.03 -44.38 22.36
N HIS A 587 17.70 -43.79 23.35
CA HIS A 587 17.10 -43.34 24.60
C HIS A 587 17.59 -41.95 24.98
N LEU A 588 16.72 -41.19 25.64
CA LEU A 588 17.03 -39.89 26.19
C LEU A 588 16.33 -39.74 27.55
N ALA A 589 17.10 -39.38 28.57
CA ALA A 589 16.52 -38.94 29.83
C ALA A 589 16.34 -37.41 29.76
N LEU A 590 15.12 -36.94 29.97
CA LEU A 590 14.77 -35.53 30.03
C LEU A 590 14.53 -35.13 31.49
N MET A 591 15.08 -33.98 31.85
CA MET A 591 14.87 -33.30 33.13
C MET A 591 14.66 -31.81 32.81
N ASN A 592 14.38 -30.97 33.82
CA ASN A 592 14.26 -29.53 33.63
C ASN A 592 15.63 -28.86 33.36
N ALA A 593 16.28 -29.27 32.26
CA ALA A 593 17.54 -28.77 31.78
C ALA A 593 17.64 -29.02 30.26
N SER A 594 18.33 -28.12 29.58
CA SER A 594 18.65 -28.26 28.16
C SER A 594 19.58 -29.46 27.93
N ARG A 595 19.23 -30.32 26.97
CA ARG A 595 19.94 -31.56 26.62
C ARG A 595 20.28 -31.54 25.13
N ALA A 596 21.51 -31.93 24.80
CA ALA A 596 21.92 -32.09 23.41
C ALA A 596 21.99 -33.58 23.03
N VAL A 597 21.57 -33.90 21.80
CA VAL A 597 21.76 -35.21 21.16
C VAL A 597 22.41 -35.03 19.79
N SER A 598 23.26 -35.95 19.38
CA SER A 598 23.85 -35.96 18.02
C SER A 598 22.99 -36.82 17.10
N ILE A 599 22.52 -36.24 16.00
CA ILE A 599 21.78 -36.93 14.94
C ILE A 599 22.68 -37.01 13.71
N ARG A 600 22.92 -38.23 13.22
CA ARG A 600 23.71 -38.47 12.01
C ARG A 600 22.79 -38.69 10.81
N VAL A 601 22.98 -37.91 9.75
CA VAL A 601 22.25 -38.03 8.48
C VAL A 601 23.22 -38.49 7.40
N ASP A 602 22.94 -39.62 6.74
CA ASP A 602 23.73 -40.18 5.63
C ASP A 602 22.96 -40.13 4.30
N PRO A 603 23.09 -39.04 3.54
CA PRO A 603 22.32 -38.82 2.31
C PRO A 603 22.83 -39.62 1.09
N ARG A 604 23.94 -40.38 1.19
CA ARG A 604 24.61 -40.96 0.01
C ARG A 604 23.80 -42.03 -0.72
N GLY A 605 22.96 -42.78 0.00
CA GLY A 605 22.11 -43.84 -0.57
C GLY A 605 20.77 -43.35 -1.11
N LEU A 606 20.46 -42.06 -0.99
CA LEU A 606 19.18 -41.50 -1.42
C LEU A 606 19.15 -41.29 -2.93
N SER A 607 18.02 -41.63 -3.55
CA SER A 607 17.77 -41.33 -4.96
C SER A 607 17.57 -39.83 -5.18
N GLU A 608 17.53 -39.39 -6.43
CA GLU A 608 17.10 -38.03 -6.78
C GLU A 608 15.69 -37.75 -6.26
N GLY A 609 15.44 -36.51 -5.84
CA GLY A 609 14.17 -36.07 -5.26
C GLY A 609 14.29 -35.50 -3.85
N VAL A 610 13.14 -35.34 -3.21
CA VAL A 610 13.03 -34.93 -1.80
C VAL A 610 12.75 -36.15 -0.93
N HIS A 611 13.45 -36.23 0.20
CA HIS A 611 13.31 -37.28 1.19
C HIS A 611 13.03 -36.64 2.54
N TYR A 612 12.01 -37.15 3.22
CA TYR A 612 11.59 -36.67 4.52
C TYR A 612 11.55 -37.83 5.51
N THR A 613 11.98 -37.56 6.73
CA THR A 613 11.77 -38.41 7.90
C THR A 613 11.77 -37.51 9.12
N GLU A 614 11.40 -38.07 10.27
CA GLU A 614 11.53 -37.40 11.55
C GLU A 614 12.16 -38.33 12.58
N VAL A 615 12.89 -37.74 13.52
CA VAL A 615 13.24 -38.41 14.77
C VAL A 615 12.13 -38.13 15.76
N GLN A 616 11.35 -39.14 16.08
CA GLN A 616 10.22 -39.08 16.99
C GLN A 616 10.66 -39.45 18.40
N CYS A 617 10.23 -38.68 19.39
CA CYS A 617 10.49 -38.99 20.80
C CYS A 617 9.20 -39.46 21.47
N PHE A 618 9.25 -40.63 22.12
CA PHE A 618 8.12 -41.23 22.84
C PHE A 618 8.41 -41.31 24.33
N ASP A 619 7.39 -41.08 25.15
CA ASP A 619 7.43 -41.43 26.58
C ASP A 619 7.41 -42.95 26.72
N THR A 620 8.44 -43.54 27.35
CA THR A 620 8.52 -45.01 27.50
C THR A 620 7.45 -45.56 28.44
N ALA A 621 6.91 -44.74 29.34
CA ALA A 621 5.80 -45.13 30.20
C ALA A 621 4.47 -45.16 29.46
N ASN A 622 4.30 -44.31 28.43
CA ASN A 622 3.04 -44.15 27.68
C ASN A 622 3.28 -44.07 26.16
N PRO A 623 3.82 -45.11 25.52
CA PRO A 623 4.17 -45.05 24.09
C PRO A 623 2.95 -44.83 23.19
N HIS A 624 1.76 -45.29 23.61
CA HIS A 624 0.50 -45.12 22.88
C HIS A 624 -0.01 -43.66 22.85
N LYS A 625 0.56 -42.76 23.65
CA LYS A 625 0.30 -41.31 23.56
C LYS A 625 0.76 -40.72 22.23
N GLY A 626 1.65 -41.42 21.53
CA GLY A 626 2.32 -40.91 20.35
C GLY A 626 3.50 -39.99 20.71
N PRO A 627 4.15 -39.40 19.70
CA PRO A 627 5.35 -38.59 19.91
C PRO A 627 5.07 -37.36 20.79
N ILE A 628 5.99 -37.06 21.72
CA ILE A 628 5.96 -35.85 22.57
C ILE A 628 6.65 -34.65 21.91
N PHE A 629 7.61 -34.91 21.02
CA PHE A 629 8.19 -33.96 20.08
C PHE A 629 8.78 -34.72 18.89
N ARG A 630 9.07 -33.97 17.82
CA ARG A 630 9.59 -34.49 16.56
C ARG A 630 10.71 -33.60 16.08
N ILE A 631 11.74 -34.19 15.47
CA ILE A 631 12.85 -33.47 14.85
C ILE A 631 12.78 -33.74 13.35
N PRO A 632 12.24 -32.81 12.55
CA PRO A 632 12.08 -33.02 11.11
C PRO A 632 13.44 -33.02 10.42
N VAL A 633 13.62 -33.97 9.49
CA VAL A 633 14.82 -34.13 8.67
C VAL A 633 14.42 -34.21 7.21
N THR A 634 14.75 -33.18 6.43
CA THR A 634 14.51 -33.13 4.99
C THR A 634 15.83 -33.11 4.24
N VAL A 635 15.97 -33.98 3.24
CA VAL A 635 17.12 -34.01 2.33
C VAL A 635 16.63 -33.88 0.89
N VAL A 636 17.19 -32.92 0.17
CA VAL A 636 16.98 -32.75 -1.27
C VAL A 636 18.20 -33.27 -2.01
N LYS A 637 17.99 -34.27 -2.87
CA LYS A 637 18.97 -34.82 -3.79
C LYS A 637 18.68 -34.32 -5.21
N PRO A 638 19.46 -33.35 -5.72
CA PRO A 638 19.22 -32.80 -7.04
C PRO A 638 19.79 -33.72 -8.14
N LEU A 639 19.16 -33.68 -9.32
CA LEU A 639 19.73 -34.14 -10.57
C LEU A 639 20.96 -33.28 -10.91
N GLN A 640 22.08 -33.93 -11.21
CA GLN A 640 23.33 -33.24 -11.57
C GLN A 640 23.36 -32.88 -13.06
N THR A 641 23.83 -31.67 -13.37
CA THR A 641 23.82 -31.11 -14.73
C THR A 641 25.21 -30.86 -15.30
N THR A 642 26.25 -31.53 -14.77
CA THR A 642 27.67 -31.20 -15.00
C THR A 642 28.15 -31.24 -16.46
N LYS A 643 27.41 -31.87 -17.38
CA LYS A 643 27.73 -31.91 -18.82
C LYS A 643 26.53 -31.75 -19.76
N GLN A 644 25.32 -31.62 -19.23
CA GLN A 644 24.09 -31.59 -20.01
C GLN A 644 23.25 -30.38 -19.57
N TYR A 645 23.13 -29.39 -20.46
CA TYR A 645 22.42 -28.14 -20.19
C TYR A 645 20.98 -28.16 -20.68
N ASP A 646 20.60 -29.22 -21.40
CA ASP A 646 19.26 -29.45 -21.93
C ASP A 646 18.74 -30.75 -21.31
N LEU A 647 17.78 -30.63 -20.40
CA LEU A 647 17.14 -31.75 -19.73
C LEU A 647 15.75 -31.94 -20.31
N ALA A 648 15.37 -33.18 -20.58
CA ALA A 648 14.06 -33.53 -21.08
C ALA A 648 13.46 -34.65 -20.25
N TRP A 649 12.17 -34.51 -19.95
CA TRP A 649 11.36 -35.53 -19.32
C TRP A 649 10.43 -36.12 -20.38
N GLY A 650 10.43 -37.45 -20.47
CA GLY A 650 9.62 -38.20 -21.41
C GLY A 650 8.12 -38.09 -21.14
N GLU A 651 7.33 -38.87 -21.87
CA GLU A 651 5.87 -38.91 -21.74
C GLU A 651 5.47 -39.15 -20.27
N THR A 652 4.75 -38.18 -19.72
CA THR A 652 4.28 -38.21 -18.35
C THR A 652 2.79 -37.91 -18.31
N GLU A 653 2.00 -38.81 -17.72
CA GLU A 653 0.58 -38.60 -17.48
C GLU A 653 0.36 -37.79 -16.19
N PHE A 654 -0.50 -36.77 -16.27
CA PHE A 654 -0.96 -35.94 -15.17
C PHE A 654 -2.47 -36.07 -14.95
N LYS A 655 -2.83 -36.50 -13.75
CA LYS A 655 -4.20 -36.50 -13.22
C LYS A 655 -4.53 -35.12 -12.61
N PRO A 656 -5.81 -34.77 -12.41
CA PRO A 656 -6.17 -33.52 -11.74
C PRO A 656 -5.49 -33.42 -10.36
N GLY A 657 -4.84 -32.29 -10.10
CA GLY A 657 -4.13 -32.04 -8.84
C GLY A 657 -2.76 -32.74 -8.73
N GLN A 658 -2.35 -33.54 -9.71
CA GLN A 658 -1.07 -34.24 -9.67
C GLN A 658 0.09 -33.25 -9.84
N ILE A 659 1.11 -33.43 -9.00
CA ILE A 659 2.31 -32.61 -8.96
C ILE A 659 3.51 -33.49 -9.28
N ARG A 660 4.40 -33.00 -10.14
CA ARG A 660 5.72 -33.56 -10.39
C ARG A 660 6.77 -32.51 -10.04
N ARG A 661 7.71 -32.92 -9.19
CA ARG A 661 8.82 -32.09 -8.71
C ARG A 661 10.12 -32.67 -9.23
N SER A 662 11.01 -31.80 -9.69
CA SER A 662 12.35 -32.17 -10.09
C SER A 662 13.32 -31.16 -9.49
N PHE A 663 14.21 -31.63 -8.63
CA PHE A 663 15.28 -30.79 -8.10
C PHE A 663 16.44 -30.84 -9.06
N VAL A 664 16.79 -29.70 -9.66
CA VAL A 664 17.86 -29.62 -10.66
C VAL A 664 18.98 -28.77 -10.08
N GLN A 665 20.19 -29.31 -10.05
CA GLN A 665 21.37 -28.50 -9.77
C GLN A 665 21.56 -27.55 -10.94
N VAL A 666 21.34 -26.25 -10.77
CA VAL A 666 21.51 -25.31 -11.88
C VAL A 666 22.99 -25.25 -12.25
N PRO A 667 23.35 -25.40 -13.55
CA PRO A 667 24.74 -25.34 -13.99
C PRO A 667 25.44 -24.07 -13.52
N GLU A 668 26.70 -24.19 -13.12
CA GLU A 668 27.48 -23.03 -12.71
C GLU A 668 27.62 -22.03 -13.88
N GLY A 669 27.35 -20.75 -13.62
CA GLY A 669 27.33 -19.69 -14.63
C GLY A 669 26.04 -19.58 -15.46
N ALA A 670 25.03 -20.43 -15.23
CA ALA A 670 23.71 -20.22 -15.83
C ALA A 670 23.04 -18.94 -15.29
N THR A 671 22.36 -18.21 -16.18
CA THR A 671 21.69 -16.93 -15.85
C THR A 671 20.21 -16.90 -16.21
N TRP A 672 19.77 -17.68 -17.20
CA TRP A 672 18.35 -17.95 -17.45
C TRP A 672 18.13 -19.39 -17.93
N ALA A 673 16.87 -19.81 -17.87
CA ALA A 673 16.42 -21.08 -18.39
C ALA A 673 15.15 -20.92 -19.23
N GLU A 674 14.96 -21.83 -20.19
CA GLU A 674 13.76 -21.93 -21.02
C GLU A 674 13.06 -23.26 -20.73
N LEU A 675 11.84 -23.19 -20.18
CA LEU A 675 11.02 -24.36 -19.88
C LEU A 675 9.94 -24.52 -20.95
N THR A 676 10.00 -25.63 -21.68
CA THR A 676 9.04 -25.99 -22.73
C THR A 676 8.16 -27.13 -22.25
N VAL A 677 6.85 -27.00 -22.46
CA VAL A 677 5.84 -28.02 -22.16
C VAL A 677 5.03 -28.28 -23.41
N THR A 678 4.88 -29.55 -23.78
CA THR A 678 4.18 -29.99 -24.99
C THR A 678 3.09 -30.99 -24.62
N SER A 679 1.87 -30.74 -25.08
CA SER A 679 0.75 -31.67 -24.96
C SER A 679 0.90 -32.81 -25.97
N LEU A 680 0.65 -34.03 -25.50
CA LEU A 680 0.49 -35.20 -26.36
C LEU A 680 -0.99 -35.58 -26.53
N ASP A 681 -1.88 -34.80 -25.92
CA ASP A 681 -3.32 -35.07 -25.92
C ASP A 681 -3.98 -34.45 -27.17
N PRO A 682 -4.71 -35.23 -27.99
CA PRO A 682 -5.34 -34.76 -29.21
C PRO A 682 -6.66 -33.99 -29.00
N GLU A 683 -7.25 -34.05 -27.80
CA GLU A 683 -8.62 -33.55 -27.58
C GLU A 683 -8.73 -32.61 -26.37
N LEU A 684 -7.87 -32.78 -25.36
CA LEU A 684 -8.02 -32.12 -24.08
C LEU A 684 -7.09 -30.91 -23.94
N THR A 685 -7.67 -29.71 -23.99
CA THR A 685 -7.06 -28.52 -23.40
C THR A 685 -7.05 -28.64 -21.86
N SER A 686 -5.90 -28.43 -21.22
CA SER A 686 -5.76 -28.56 -19.76
C SER A 686 -5.03 -27.38 -19.12
N LYS A 687 -5.41 -27.05 -17.87
CA LYS A 687 -4.78 -25.98 -17.10
C LYS A 687 -3.63 -26.54 -16.26
N PHE A 688 -2.45 -25.95 -16.42
CA PHE A 688 -1.25 -26.32 -15.68
C PHE A 688 -0.68 -25.13 -14.90
N VAL A 689 0.19 -25.47 -13.96
CA VAL A 689 0.93 -24.56 -13.11
C VAL A 689 2.40 -24.93 -13.19
N LEU A 690 3.25 -23.95 -13.51
CA LEU A 690 4.70 -24.05 -13.39
C LEU A 690 5.11 -23.24 -12.17
N HIS A 691 5.83 -23.87 -11.26
CA HIS A 691 6.34 -23.20 -10.07
C HIS A 691 7.80 -23.60 -9.86
N CYS A 692 8.70 -22.64 -10.07
CA CYS A 692 10.13 -22.79 -10.01
C CYS A 692 10.68 -21.91 -8.87
N ILE A 693 11.42 -22.50 -7.91
CA ILE A 693 12.04 -21.75 -6.81
C ILE A 693 13.51 -22.11 -6.65
N GLN A 694 14.34 -21.10 -6.45
CA GLN A 694 15.68 -21.23 -5.89
C GLN A 694 15.73 -20.55 -4.52
N LEU A 695 16.31 -21.22 -3.53
CA LEU A 695 16.49 -20.63 -2.19
C LEU A 695 17.89 -20.04 -2.08
N GLU A 696 17.95 -18.85 -1.50
CA GLU A 696 19.19 -18.14 -1.18
C GLU A 696 19.16 -17.79 0.31
N ASP A 697 20.31 -17.88 0.98
CA ASP A 697 20.38 -17.64 2.42
C ASP A 697 19.97 -16.20 2.75
N HIS A 698 19.13 -16.03 3.78
CA HIS A 698 18.59 -14.74 4.23
C HIS A 698 17.76 -13.98 3.18
N MET A 699 17.17 -14.69 2.20
CA MET A 699 16.23 -14.11 1.24
C MET A 699 14.91 -14.88 1.24
N ALA A 700 13.81 -14.15 1.06
CA ALA A 700 12.50 -14.76 0.92
C ALA A 700 12.45 -15.61 -0.36
N TYR A 701 11.66 -16.68 -0.37
CA TYR A 701 11.55 -17.57 -1.53
C TYR A 701 11.09 -16.82 -2.81
N ARG A 702 10.34 -15.72 -2.64
CA ARG A 702 9.85 -14.86 -3.75
C ARG A 702 10.99 -14.16 -4.52
N SER A 703 12.17 -14.03 -3.92
CA SER A 703 13.30 -13.33 -4.55
C SER A 703 13.82 -14.03 -5.82
N ASN A 704 13.70 -15.36 -5.89
CA ASN A 704 14.09 -16.18 -7.04
C ASN A 704 12.95 -17.15 -7.42
N GLU A 705 11.72 -16.63 -7.52
CA GLU A 705 10.51 -17.37 -7.88
C GLU A 705 10.12 -17.13 -9.35
N PHE A 706 9.73 -18.21 -10.04
CA PHE A 706 8.96 -18.12 -11.28
C PHE A 706 7.67 -18.94 -11.13
N TYR A 707 6.53 -18.25 -11.20
CA TYR A 707 5.21 -18.85 -10.99
C TYR A 707 4.25 -18.49 -12.12
N LYS A 708 3.72 -19.50 -12.82
CA LYS A 708 2.89 -19.30 -14.02
C LYS A 708 1.74 -20.29 -14.11
N PHE A 709 0.53 -19.74 -14.22
CA PHE A 709 -0.65 -20.45 -14.70
C PHE A 709 -0.77 -20.35 -16.22
N PHE A 710 -1.11 -21.44 -16.88
CA PHE A 710 -1.36 -21.43 -18.31
C PHE A 710 -2.33 -22.53 -18.74
N HIS A 711 -2.99 -22.31 -19.88
CA HIS A 711 -3.80 -23.30 -20.57
C HIS A 711 -2.96 -23.93 -21.67
N LEU A 712 -2.72 -25.23 -21.57
CA LEU A 712 -2.05 -26.02 -22.58
C LEU A 712 -3.10 -26.58 -23.54
N GLN A 713 -3.08 -26.11 -24.79
CA GLN A 713 -3.97 -26.57 -25.85
C GLN A 713 -3.63 -28.02 -26.25
N GLU A 714 -4.61 -28.73 -26.81
CA GLU A 714 -4.42 -30.05 -27.42
C GLU A 714 -3.32 -30.03 -28.49
N LEU A 715 -2.39 -30.99 -28.43
CA LEU A 715 -1.16 -31.08 -29.25
C LEU A 715 -0.32 -29.77 -29.29
N GLY A 716 -0.59 -28.83 -28.39
CA GLY A 716 0.05 -27.53 -28.34
C GLY A 716 1.37 -27.56 -27.57
N GLN A 717 2.19 -26.54 -27.79
CA GLN A 717 3.45 -26.31 -27.09
C GLN A 717 3.46 -24.93 -26.47
N SER A 718 4.06 -24.79 -25.28
CA SER A 718 4.29 -23.51 -24.61
C SER A 718 5.70 -23.46 -24.04
N THR A 719 6.42 -22.36 -24.28
CA THR A 719 7.79 -22.14 -23.80
C THR A 719 7.84 -20.89 -22.94
N TYR A 720 8.45 -21.00 -21.77
CA TYR A 720 8.54 -19.91 -20.79
C TYR A 720 9.99 -19.70 -20.33
N PRO A 721 10.57 -18.52 -20.58
CA PRO A 721 11.88 -18.15 -20.05
C PRO A 721 11.77 -17.56 -18.64
N PHE A 722 12.77 -17.82 -17.80
CA PHE A 722 12.91 -17.19 -16.48
C PHE A 722 14.38 -17.13 -16.03
N SER A 723 14.72 -16.15 -15.18
CA SER A 723 16.08 -16.00 -14.64
C SER A 723 16.40 -17.13 -13.66
N VAL A 724 17.67 -17.57 -13.64
CA VAL A 724 18.18 -18.56 -12.69
C VAL A 724 19.53 -18.14 -12.13
N ARG A 725 19.88 -18.67 -10.96
CA ARG A 725 21.19 -18.52 -10.34
C ARG A 725 21.97 -19.83 -10.46
N GLY A 726 23.10 -19.80 -11.18
CA GLY A 726 24.02 -20.93 -11.26
C GLY A 726 24.52 -21.39 -9.88
N GLY A 727 24.69 -22.69 -9.68
CA GLY A 727 25.18 -23.27 -8.43
C GLY A 727 24.10 -23.51 -7.35
N LEU A 728 22.93 -22.89 -7.45
CA LEU A 728 21.80 -23.19 -6.55
C LEU A 728 20.93 -24.34 -7.08
N ILE A 729 20.18 -24.98 -6.18
CA ILE A 729 19.21 -26.02 -6.54
C ILE A 729 17.87 -25.37 -6.94
N LEU A 730 17.41 -25.65 -8.15
CA LEU A 730 16.09 -25.29 -8.65
C LEU A 730 15.07 -26.38 -8.28
N ASP A 731 14.01 -26.02 -7.55
CA ASP A 731 12.79 -26.83 -7.42
C ASP A 731 11.88 -26.53 -8.61
N LEU A 732 11.95 -27.37 -9.64
CA LEU A 732 11.13 -27.28 -10.84
C LEU A 732 9.84 -28.09 -10.63
N VAL A 733 8.71 -27.41 -10.52
CA VAL A 733 7.41 -28.04 -10.33
C VAL A 733 6.50 -27.82 -11.53
N VAL A 734 5.99 -28.94 -12.06
CA VAL A 734 4.90 -28.96 -13.03
C VAL A 734 3.70 -29.61 -12.35
N ALA A 735 2.56 -28.93 -12.33
CA ALA A 735 1.35 -29.43 -11.71
C ALA A 735 0.14 -29.23 -12.61
N LYS A 736 -0.72 -30.25 -12.71
CA LYS A 736 -2.04 -30.07 -13.34
C LYS A 736 -2.99 -29.46 -12.32
N TRP A 737 -3.72 -28.42 -12.71
CA TRP A 737 -4.65 -27.72 -11.83
C TRP A 737 -5.70 -28.69 -11.28
N TRP A 738 -6.01 -28.59 -9.97
CA TRP A 738 -6.87 -29.55 -9.28
C TRP A 738 -8.27 -29.70 -9.91
N ALA A 739 -8.85 -28.60 -10.42
CA ALA A 739 -10.16 -28.61 -11.07
C ALA A 739 -10.10 -28.85 -12.59
N SER A 740 -8.91 -29.04 -13.17
CA SER A 740 -8.78 -29.36 -14.60
C SER A 740 -9.00 -30.86 -14.78
N LEU A 741 -10.21 -31.24 -15.20
CA LEU A 741 -10.63 -32.65 -15.35
C LEU A 741 -9.84 -33.41 -16.45
N GLY A 742 -10.00 -34.73 -16.45
CA GLY A 742 -9.33 -35.65 -17.38
C GLY A 742 -7.87 -35.92 -17.02
N ASN A 743 -7.27 -36.94 -17.63
CA ASN A 743 -5.82 -37.16 -17.59
C ASN A 743 -5.20 -36.47 -18.80
N THR A 744 -4.02 -35.87 -18.66
CA THR A 744 -3.30 -35.27 -19.79
C THR A 744 -1.88 -35.79 -19.83
N LYS A 745 -1.44 -36.22 -21.00
CA LYS A 745 -0.07 -36.63 -21.24
C LYS A 745 0.72 -35.46 -21.79
N ILE A 746 1.86 -35.18 -21.17
CA ILE A 746 2.77 -34.12 -21.61
C ILE A 746 4.20 -34.64 -21.69
N THR A 747 5.02 -33.97 -22.49
CA THR A 747 6.48 -33.94 -22.35
C THR A 747 6.89 -32.54 -21.94
N TYR A 748 8.03 -32.42 -21.28
CA TYR A 748 8.59 -31.11 -20.95
C TYR A 748 10.11 -31.15 -20.91
N SER A 749 10.74 -30.00 -21.13
CA SER A 749 12.20 -29.87 -21.15
C SER A 749 12.63 -28.51 -20.61
N ILE A 750 13.81 -28.45 -20.00
CA ILE A 750 14.44 -27.20 -19.57
C ILE A 750 15.83 -27.07 -20.20
N SER A 751 16.09 -25.89 -20.77
CA SER A 751 17.37 -25.53 -21.39
C SER A 751 18.01 -24.38 -20.63
N PHE A 752 19.25 -24.56 -20.16
CA PHE A 752 20.00 -23.56 -19.40
C PHE A 752 20.94 -22.75 -20.29
N HIS A 753 20.94 -21.44 -20.11
CA HIS A 753 21.71 -20.51 -20.91
C HIS A 753 22.52 -19.57 -20.01
N SER A 754 23.50 -18.88 -20.60
CA SER A 754 24.43 -18.05 -19.83
C SER A 754 24.93 -16.85 -20.63
N LEU A 755 24.69 -15.67 -20.10
CA LEU A 755 25.41 -14.44 -20.43
C LEU A 755 25.63 -13.71 -19.11
N ASP A 756 26.78 -13.94 -18.50
CA ASP A 756 27.09 -13.36 -17.20
C ASP A 756 27.98 -12.12 -17.33
N MET A 757 27.80 -11.20 -16.41
CA MET A 757 28.65 -10.03 -16.23
C MET A 757 29.64 -10.28 -15.11
N ASN A 758 30.84 -9.72 -15.23
CA ASN A 758 31.83 -9.72 -14.15
C ASN A 758 31.34 -8.98 -12.87
N GLN A 759 30.23 -8.24 -12.93
CA GLN A 759 29.55 -7.61 -11.81
C GLN A 759 28.05 -7.80 -11.91
N LYS A 760 27.37 -8.10 -10.80
CA LYS A 760 25.90 -8.33 -10.77
C LYS A 760 25.07 -7.03 -10.74
N MET A 761 25.71 -5.88 -10.59
CA MET A 761 25.12 -4.56 -10.65
C MET A 761 26.16 -3.61 -11.24
N ILE A 762 25.75 -2.71 -12.13
CA ILE A 762 26.63 -1.64 -12.61
C ILE A 762 26.24 -0.35 -11.88
N GLN A 763 27.23 0.23 -11.18
CA GLN A 763 27.15 1.59 -10.67
C GLN A 763 28.16 2.46 -11.41
N MET A 764 27.66 3.36 -12.25
CA MET A 764 28.46 4.25 -13.08
C MET A 764 28.35 5.69 -12.56
N HIS A 765 29.49 6.34 -12.33
CA HIS A 765 29.55 7.75 -11.96
C HIS A 765 29.77 8.60 -13.21
N ALA A 766 29.02 9.69 -13.38
CA ALA A 766 29.08 10.52 -14.59
C ALA A 766 30.50 11.07 -14.90
N ALA A 767 31.34 11.26 -13.88
CA ALA A 767 32.71 11.79 -14.02
C ALA A 767 33.78 10.72 -14.33
N ASN A 768 33.50 9.43 -14.19
CA ASN A 768 34.53 8.38 -14.26
C ASN A 768 34.93 7.99 -15.71
N GLY A 769 34.48 8.75 -16.71
CA GLY A 769 34.76 8.47 -18.11
C GLY A 769 34.04 7.23 -18.63
N ILE A 770 34.66 6.50 -19.56
CA ILE A 770 34.07 5.32 -20.18
C ILE A 770 34.15 4.14 -19.20
N TYR A 771 32.99 3.61 -18.84
CA TYR A 771 32.87 2.42 -18.01
C TYR A 771 33.03 1.15 -18.86
N ARG A 772 33.75 0.15 -18.36
CA ARG A 772 33.93 -1.15 -19.02
C ARG A 772 33.43 -2.27 -18.12
N PHE A 773 32.69 -3.20 -18.71
CA PHE A 773 32.41 -4.52 -18.13
C PHE A 773 32.60 -5.61 -19.19
N ASP A 774 32.80 -6.84 -18.75
CA ASP A 774 32.96 -7.98 -19.65
C ASP A 774 31.73 -8.88 -19.55
N VAL A 775 31.22 -9.32 -20.70
CA VAL A 775 30.11 -10.29 -20.82
C VAL A 775 30.70 -11.63 -21.22
N ARG A 776 30.39 -12.68 -20.46
CA ARG A 776 30.92 -14.03 -20.65
C ARG A 776 29.79 -15.03 -20.92
N SER A 777 29.99 -15.89 -21.92
CA SER A 777 29.16 -17.08 -22.05
C SER A 777 29.85 -18.28 -21.39
N HIS A 778 29.18 -18.96 -20.46
CA HIS A 778 29.73 -20.09 -19.71
C HIS A 778 29.36 -21.45 -20.31
N LEU A 779 28.12 -21.61 -20.77
CA LEU A 779 27.53 -22.90 -21.08
C LEU A 779 27.62 -23.23 -22.58
N ARG A 780 27.20 -22.30 -23.44
CA ARG A 780 27.02 -22.54 -24.88
C ARG A 780 27.38 -21.32 -25.72
N ILE A 781 27.22 -21.42 -27.05
CA ILE A 781 27.40 -20.27 -27.94
C ILE A 781 26.17 -19.37 -27.79
N GLU A 782 26.38 -18.07 -27.57
CA GLU A 782 25.30 -17.11 -27.32
C GLU A 782 25.51 -15.79 -28.08
N GLU A 783 24.42 -15.10 -28.41
CA GLU A 783 24.44 -13.80 -29.07
C GLU A 783 24.29 -12.65 -28.05
N VAL A 784 25.34 -11.85 -27.90
CA VAL A 784 25.40 -10.69 -26.99
C VAL A 784 24.93 -9.44 -27.72
N SER A 785 23.94 -8.76 -27.15
CA SER A 785 23.39 -7.48 -27.62
C SER A 785 22.94 -6.63 -26.41
N PRO A 786 23.88 -5.98 -25.69
CA PRO A 786 23.58 -5.25 -24.47
C PRO A 786 22.63 -4.08 -24.72
N ALA A 787 21.63 -3.92 -23.87
CA ALA A 787 20.70 -2.81 -23.90
C ALA A 787 20.48 -2.28 -22.47
N ILE A 788 20.72 -0.98 -22.28
CA ILE A 788 20.58 -0.30 -21.00
C ILE A 788 19.41 0.68 -21.09
N THR A 789 18.42 0.52 -20.22
CA THR A 789 17.25 1.40 -20.14
C THR A 789 17.11 1.96 -18.74
N ILE A 790 17.23 3.28 -18.61
CA ILE A 790 16.98 4.04 -17.39
C ILE A 790 15.50 4.43 -17.36
N LYS A 791 14.82 4.13 -16.26
CA LYS A 791 13.38 4.35 -16.09
C LYS A 791 13.05 5.35 -14.98
N ASN A 792 13.88 5.45 -13.95
CA ASN A 792 13.58 6.27 -12.78
C ASN A 792 14.71 7.27 -12.46
N CYS A 793 14.34 8.37 -11.83
CA CYS A 793 15.24 9.28 -11.14
C CYS A 793 14.96 9.17 -9.63
N VAL A 794 15.98 8.82 -8.86
CA VAL A 794 15.87 8.52 -7.43
C VAL A 794 16.43 9.69 -6.65
N GLN A 795 15.60 10.26 -5.78
CA GLN A 795 15.98 11.35 -4.89
C GLN A 795 16.12 10.85 -3.45
N PRO A 796 17.33 10.89 -2.85
CA PRO A 796 17.49 10.65 -1.42
C PRO A 796 17.05 11.88 -0.62
N LEU A 797 16.24 11.67 0.41
CA LEU A 797 15.73 12.68 1.34
C LEU A 797 16.18 12.35 2.76
N ARG A 798 16.69 13.37 3.46
CA ARG A 798 16.88 13.33 4.91
C ARG A 798 15.65 13.96 5.60
N PRO A 799 15.32 13.53 6.83
CA PRO A 799 14.20 14.09 7.55
C PRO A 799 14.47 15.56 7.88
N ASN A 800 13.46 16.41 7.67
CA ASN A 800 13.45 17.81 8.06
C ASN A 800 13.16 18.01 9.54
N ASP A 801 12.35 17.11 10.10
CA ASP A 801 11.95 17.09 11.51
C ASP A 801 11.83 15.64 11.99
N CYS A 802 12.08 15.45 13.28
CA CYS A 802 12.08 14.15 13.93
C CYS A 802 11.60 14.31 15.38
N LYS A 803 10.47 13.66 15.71
CA LYS A 803 9.91 13.69 17.07
C LYS A 803 9.73 12.27 17.62
N ILE A 804 10.23 12.04 18.84
CA ILE A 804 9.99 10.81 19.60
C ILE A 804 8.99 11.10 20.72
N SER A 805 7.95 10.30 20.82
CA SER A 805 6.90 10.42 21.86
C SER A 805 6.43 9.05 22.35
N PRO A 806 6.01 8.92 23.62
CA PRO A 806 5.22 7.76 24.05
C PRO A 806 3.85 7.80 23.36
N LEU A 807 3.32 6.62 23.00
CA LEU A 807 1.97 6.47 22.46
C LEU A 807 0.92 6.38 23.60
N GLY A 808 -0.37 6.43 23.23
CA GLY A 808 -1.50 6.42 24.17
C GLY A 808 -1.78 5.05 24.83
N ALA A 809 -2.91 4.96 25.53
CA ALA A 809 -3.25 3.80 26.37
C ALA A 809 -3.36 2.47 25.59
N ARG A 810 -3.75 2.52 24.31
CA ARG A 810 -3.86 1.35 23.42
C ARG A 810 -2.51 0.75 22.98
N ASP A 811 -1.42 1.43 23.28
CA ASP A 811 -0.07 1.12 22.81
C ASP A 811 0.85 0.79 24.00
N VAL A 812 0.33 -0.01 24.93
CA VAL A 812 1.03 -0.48 26.12
C VAL A 812 0.95 -2.00 26.15
N LEU A 813 2.10 -2.67 26.10
CA LEU A 813 2.17 -4.12 26.27
C LEU A 813 1.94 -4.50 27.75
N PRO A 814 1.58 -5.77 28.03
CA PRO A 814 1.42 -6.27 29.40
C PRO A 814 2.60 -5.89 30.31
N ASN A 815 2.32 -5.75 31.60
CA ASN A 815 3.27 -5.31 32.62
C ASN A 815 3.76 -3.85 32.48
N GLY A 816 2.99 -2.98 31.80
CA GLY A 816 3.26 -1.54 31.71
C GLY A 816 4.39 -1.17 30.73
N ARG A 817 4.67 -2.05 29.76
CA ARG A 817 5.69 -1.85 28.73
C ARG A 817 5.18 -0.86 27.68
N GLN A 818 5.45 0.42 27.90
CA GLN A 818 5.05 1.52 27.02
C GLN A 818 5.71 1.42 25.63
N ILE A 819 4.93 1.49 24.56
CA ILE A 819 5.44 1.64 23.19
C ILE A 819 5.65 3.12 22.88
N TYR A 820 6.77 3.44 22.24
CA TYR A 820 7.10 4.77 21.74
C TYR A 820 7.01 4.80 20.22
N GLU A 821 6.80 5.99 19.67
CA GLU A 821 6.92 6.27 18.25
C GLU A 821 8.07 7.24 17.98
N ILE A 822 8.64 7.15 16.78
CA ILE A 822 9.41 8.21 16.13
C ILE A 822 8.67 8.59 14.85
N VAL A 823 8.37 9.89 14.71
CA VAL A 823 7.78 10.45 13.50
C VAL A 823 8.83 11.27 12.77
N LEU A 824 9.21 10.80 11.58
CA LEU A 824 10.16 11.43 10.67
C LEU A 824 9.39 12.16 9.57
N THR A 825 9.66 13.45 9.39
CA THR A 825 8.98 14.28 8.37
C THR A 825 9.94 14.63 7.25
N TYR A 826 9.57 14.31 6.00
CA TYR A 826 10.35 14.57 4.80
C TYR A 826 9.59 15.50 3.87
N ASN A 827 10.24 16.55 3.36
CA ASN A 827 9.66 17.46 2.38
C ASN A 827 10.39 17.34 1.04
N PHE A 828 9.65 17.34 -0.05
CA PHE A 828 10.23 17.36 -1.40
C PHE A 828 9.36 18.15 -2.38
N HIS A 829 9.99 18.58 -3.47
CA HIS A 829 9.34 19.34 -4.54
C HIS A 829 9.24 18.49 -5.81
N GLN A 830 8.01 18.27 -6.27
CA GLN A 830 7.71 17.60 -7.53
C GLN A 830 7.69 18.63 -8.67
N SER A 831 8.66 18.53 -9.58
CA SER A 831 8.84 19.54 -10.65
C SER A 831 7.85 19.41 -11.81
N LYS A 832 7.31 18.21 -12.04
CA LYS A 832 6.37 17.86 -13.12
C LYS A 832 5.45 16.71 -12.68
N THR A 833 4.30 16.52 -13.32
CA THR A 833 3.46 15.36 -13.01
C THR A 833 4.17 14.04 -13.31
N SER A 834 4.26 13.12 -12.35
CA SER A 834 4.82 11.78 -12.52
C SER A 834 4.39 10.82 -11.41
N GLU A 835 4.57 9.53 -11.65
CA GLU A 835 4.48 8.49 -10.62
C GLU A 835 5.72 8.53 -9.73
N ILE A 836 5.51 8.44 -8.41
CA ILE A 836 6.55 8.30 -7.41
C ILE A 836 6.32 7.06 -6.54
N THR A 837 7.41 6.51 -6.02
CA THR A 837 7.40 5.40 -5.05
C THR A 837 8.34 5.75 -3.89
N PRO A 838 7.81 6.10 -2.71
CA PRO A 838 8.62 6.23 -1.50
C PRO A 838 9.15 4.87 -1.03
N ASN A 839 10.42 4.83 -0.65
CA ASN A 839 11.09 3.64 -0.15
C ASN A 839 11.99 4.02 1.04
N CYS A 840 11.87 3.29 2.14
CA CYS A 840 12.78 3.36 3.30
C CYS A 840 13.68 2.12 3.30
N PRO A 841 14.89 2.16 2.70
CA PRO A 841 15.65 0.94 2.40
C PRO A 841 16.05 0.11 3.63
N LEU A 842 16.10 0.71 4.83
CA LEU A 842 16.42 -0.01 6.07
C LEU A 842 15.28 -0.90 6.56
N LEU A 843 14.05 -0.64 6.13
CA LEU A 843 12.84 -1.18 6.73
C LEU A 843 11.90 -1.83 5.69
N SER A 844 11.81 -1.26 4.48
CA SER A 844 10.72 -1.53 3.54
C SER A 844 10.71 -2.94 2.96
N ASP A 845 11.79 -3.71 3.07
CA ASP A 845 11.80 -5.11 2.62
C ASP A 845 11.31 -6.09 3.69
N LEU A 846 11.12 -5.64 4.93
CA LEU A 846 10.78 -6.48 6.09
C LEU A 846 9.39 -6.12 6.63
N LEU A 847 8.66 -7.11 7.13
CA LEU A 847 7.38 -6.88 7.81
C LEU A 847 7.36 -7.62 9.15
N TYR A 848 7.33 -8.96 9.11
CA TYR A 848 7.22 -9.80 10.29
C TYR A 848 8.58 -9.97 10.99
N GLU A 849 9.62 -10.14 10.18
CA GLU A 849 11.00 -10.37 10.57
C GLU A 849 11.75 -9.08 10.94
N SER A 850 11.07 -7.93 10.83
CA SER A 850 11.63 -6.63 11.22
C SER A 850 11.87 -6.55 12.72
N GLU A 851 12.98 -5.92 13.12
CA GLU A 851 13.26 -5.59 14.52
C GLU A 851 12.39 -4.43 15.03
N TYR A 852 11.74 -3.68 14.14
CA TYR A 852 10.84 -2.59 14.47
C TYR A 852 9.37 -2.97 14.24
N GLU A 853 8.46 -2.32 14.98
CA GLU A 853 7.04 -2.67 14.97
C GLU A 853 6.26 -2.01 13.83
N SER A 854 6.81 -1.01 13.13
CA SER A 854 6.04 -0.23 12.15
C SER A 854 6.96 0.51 11.18
N GLN A 855 6.46 0.78 9.98
CA GLN A 855 7.09 1.64 8.98
C GLN A 855 6.08 2.36 8.08
N LEU A 856 4.88 2.61 8.61
CA LEU A 856 3.79 3.27 7.89
C LEU A 856 4.18 4.73 7.56
N TRP A 857 4.14 5.09 6.29
CA TRP A 857 4.27 6.47 5.84
C TRP A 857 2.97 6.99 5.23
N LEU A 858 2.70 8.27 5.47
CA LEU A 858 1.56 9.02 4.93
C LEU A 858 2.09 10.20 4.11
N LEU A 859 1.56 10.38 2.90
CA LEU A 859 1.94 11.42 1.95
C LEU A 859 0.85 12.50 1.88
N PHE A 860 1.26 13.76 1.94
CA PHE A 860 0.39 14.93 1.94
C PHE A 860 0.85 15.99 0.95
N ASP A 861 -0.09 16.77 0.44
CA ASP A 861 0.20 18.01 -0.27
C ASP A 861 0.47 19.18 0.71
N ASN A 862 0.78 20.36 0.14
CA ASN A 862 1.00 21.60 0.89
C ASN A 862 -0.20 22.08 1.74
N ASN A 863 -1.42 21.63 1.44
CA ASN A 863 -2.63 21.98 2.18
C ASN A 863 -2.98 20.92 3.24
N LYS A 864 -2.08 19.95 3.46
CA LYS A 864 -2.28 18.76 4.32
C LYS A 864 -3.34 17.79 3.77
N GLN A 865 -3.75 17.93 2.51
CA GLN A 865 -4.61 16.95 1.86
C GLN A 865 -3.87 15.62 1.78
N TYR A 866 -4.54 14.55 2.22
CA TYR A 866 -4.01 13.19 2.13
C TYR A 866 -3.96 12.72 0.67
N MET A 867 -2.78 12.26 0.23
CA MET A 867 -2.51 11.81 -1.14
C MET A 867 -2.35 10.29 -1.25
N GLY A 868 -1.94 9.63 -0.17
CA GLY A 868 -1.76 8.18 -0.11
C GLY A 868 -0.84 7.73 1.02
N ALA A 869 -0.68 6.43 1.17
CA ALA A 869 0.12 5.80 2.21
C ALA A 869 0.88 4.59 1.65
N GLY A 870 1.86 4.11 2.41
CA GLY A 870 2.55 2.85 2.14
C GLY A 870 3.29 2.33 3.37
N ASP A 871 3.72 1.08 3.26
CA ASP A 871 4.42 0.32 4.30
C ASP A 871 5.46 -0.61 3.62
N ALA A 872 5.70 -1.82 4.14
CA ALA A 872 6.56 -2.84 3.55
C ALA A 872 6.21 -3.13 2.09
N TYR A 873 7.21 -3.49 1.29
CA TYR A 873 7.12 -3.80 -0.13
C TYR A 873 6.78 -2.55 -0.97
N PRO A 874 7.73 -1.60 -1.11
CA PRO A 874 7.47 -0.25 -1.62
C PRO A 874 6.88 -0.23 -3.04
N ASN A 875 7.21 -1.24 -3.85
CA ASN A 875 6.68 -1.39 -5.21
C ASN A 875 5.14 -1.49 -5.27
N GLN A 876 4.46 -1.81 -4.16
CA GLN A 876 3.00 -1.85 -4.08
C GLN A 876 2.37 -0.44 -4.00
N TYR A 877 3.14 0.58 -3.63
CA TYR A 877 2.63 1.91 -3.29
C TYR A 877 3.17 2.99 -4.24
N THR A 878 2.72 2.94 -5.49
CA THR A 878 3.06 3.97 -6.50
C THR A 878 1.95 5.01 -6.59
N ILE A 879 2.29 6.28 -6.37
CA ILE A 879 1.34 7.40 -6.33
C ILE A 879 1.66 8.39 -7.45
N LYS A 880 0.64 8.76 -8.23
CA LYS A 880 0.77 9.81 -9.24
C LYS A 880 0.59 11.17 -8.59
N LEU A 881 1.62 12.01 -8.68
CA LEU A 881 1.62 13.36 -8.13
C LEU A 881 1.73 14.40 -9.23
N ASP A 882 1.02 15.50 -9.05
CA ASP A 882 1.17 16.70 -9.87
C ASP A 882 2.33 17.57 -9.38
N LYS A 883 2.67 18.60 -10.15
CA LYS A 883 3.70 19.56 -9.78
C LYS A 883 3.30 20.29 -8.47
N GLY A 884 4.17 20.29 -7.47
CA GLY A 884 3.89 20.89 -6.17
C GLY A 884 4.92 20.54 -5.12
N ASP A 885 4.77 21.07 -3.90
CA ASP A 885 5.52 20.59 -2.74
C ASP A 885 4.67 19.60 -1.95
N TYR A 886 5.33 18.58 -1.41
CA TYR A 886 4.71 17.49 -0.69
C TYR A 886 5.48 17.19 0.59
N THR A 887 4.76 16.62 1.56
CA THR A 887 5.29 16.20 2.86
C THR A 887 4.97 14.72 3.08
N ILE A 888 5.97 13.93 3.41
CA ILE A 888 5.82 12.55 3.87
C ILE A 888 6.07 12.52 5.37
N ARG A 889 5.19 11.86 6.11
CA ARG A 889 5.39 11.56 7.53
C ARG A 889 5.52 10.04 7.68
N LEU A 890 6.59 9.57 8.27
CA LEU A 890 6.87 8.15 8.51
C LEU A 890 6.84 7.87 10.02
N GLN A 891 6.08 6.86 10.44
CA GLN A 891 6.00 6.42 11.83
C GLN A 891 6.70 5.06 12.00
N VAL A 892 7.70 5.03 12.87
CA VAL A 892 8.32 3.79 13.35
C VAL A 892 8.06 3.64 14.84
N ARG A 893 7.76 2.41 15.28
CA ARG A 893 7.34 2.10 16.64
C ARG A 893 8.25 1.07 17.30
N HIS A 894 8.48 1.24 18.59
CA HIS A 894 9.24 0.29 19.41
C HIS A 894 9.08 0.60 20.91
N GLU A 895 9.14 -0.41 21.79
CA GLU A 895 9.13 -0.21 23.26
C GLU A 895 10.46 0.34 23.80
N HIS A 896 11.58 -0.01 23.17
CA HIS A 896 12.91 0.51 23.46
C HIS A 896 13.19 1.81 22.69
N LYS A 897 13.16 2.93 23.43
CA LYS A 897 13.38 4.28 22.90
C LYS A 897 14.76 4.46 22.25
N ASP A 898 15.80 3.81 22.78
CA ASP A 898 17.18 3.90 22.27
C ASP A 898 17.34 3.31 20.86
N LEU A 899 16.51 2.33 20.47
CA LEU A 899 16.48 1.83 19.09
C LEU A 899 15.88 2.86 18.14
N LEU A 900 14.81 3.55 18.53
CA LEU A 900 14.20 4.62 17.73
C LEU A 900 15.17 5.79 17.54
N GLU A 901 15.98 6.13 18.55
CA GLU A 901 16.97 7.20 18.43
C GLU A 901 18.03 6.97 17.34
N LYS A 902 18.27 5.72 16.95
CA LYS A 902 19.17 5.36 15.84
C LYS A 902 18.59 5.70 14.47
N LEU A 903 17.29 5.97 14.37
CA LEU A 903 16.59 6.25 13.11
C LEU A 903 16.42 7.76 12.82
N LYS A 904 16.91 8.65 13.69
CA LYS A 904 16.74 10.12 13.56
C LYS A 904 17.20 10.69 12.22
N ASP A 905 18.22 10.09 11.60
CA ASP A 905 18.82 10.51 10.33
C ASP A 905 18.47 9.58 9.16
N MET A 906 17.47 8.71 9.31
CA MET A 906 17.12 7.69 8.31
C MET A 906 16.76 8.33 6.97
N VAL A 907 17.45 7.92 5.91
CA VAL A 907 17.22 8.42 4.55
C VAL A 907 16.05 7.68 3.92
N MET A 908 15.14 8.43 3.30
CA MET A 908 14.10 7.92 2.43
C MET A 908 14.49 8.14 0.97
N LEU A 909 14.20 7.19 0.09
CA LEU A 909 14.37 7.32 -1.35
C LEU A 909 13.01 7.59 -1.99
N ILE A 910 12.95 8.57 -2.89
CA ILE A 910 11.79 8.81 -3.75
C ILE A 910 12.16 8.38 -5.16
N ASP A 911 11.60 7.25 -5.59
CA ASP A 911 11.77 6.73 -6.95
C ASP A 911 10.77 7.43 -7.88
N GLN A 912 11.23 8.38 -8.69
CA GLN A 912 10.40 9.11 -9.64
C GLN A 912 10.48 8.48 -11.03
N LYS A 913 9.34 8.06 -11.58
CA LYS A 913 9.27 7.52 -12.95
C LYS A 913 9.52 8.61 -14.00
N LEU A 914 10.42 8.34 -14.94
CA LEU A 914 10.69 9.23 -16.07
C LEU A 914 9.52 9.19 -17.08
N SER A 915 9.20 10.35 -17.64
CA SER A 915 8.17 10.50 -18.69
C SER A 915 8.52 9.75 -19.97
N SER A 916 9.82 9.59 -20.24
CA SER A 916 10.38 8.81 -21.33
C SER A 916 11.62 8.11 -20.81
N SER A 917 11.73 6.80 -21.03
CA SER A 917 12.93 6.05 -20.64
C SER A 917 14.15 6.54 -21.42
N LEU A 918 15.30 6.59 -20.74
CA LEU A 918 16.57 6.99 -21.34
C LEU A 918 17.36 5.73 -21.71
N ASN A 919 17.67 5.58 -22.99
CA ASN A 919 18.50 4.49 -23.48
C ASN A 919 19.97 4.92 -23.47
N VAL A 920 20.83 4.10 -22.85
CA VAL A 920 22.28 4.35 -22.82
C VAL A 920 22.94 3.46 -23.88
N ASP A 921 23.69 4.10 -24.79
CA ASP A 921 24.36 3.40 -25.88
C ASP A 921 25.57 2.60 -25.38
N CYS A 922 25.68 1.35 -25.80
CA CYS A 922 26.85 0.50 -25.56
C CYS A 922 27.76 0.45 -26.79
N TYR A 923 29.05 0.16 -26.61
CA TYR A 923 30.06 0.13 -27.66
C TYR A 923 31.04 -1.04 -27.50
N GLN A 924 31.58 -1.54 -28.62
CA GLN A 924 32.51 -2.69 -28.63
C GLN A 924 33.97 -2.30 -28.36
N ASN A 925 34.35 -1.03 -28.56
CA ASN A 925 35.71 -0.56 -28.36
C ASN A 925 35.75 0.91 -27.93
N VAL A 926 36.85 1.31 -27.30
CA VAL A 926 37.05 2.65 -26.75
C VAL A 926 36.99 3.76 -27.82
N PRO A 927 37.62 3.64 -29.01
CA PRO A 927 37.55 4.67 -30.03
C PRO A 927 36.11 4.98 -30.50
N ASN A 928 35.24 3.97 -30.60
CA ASN A 928 33.85 4.17 -30.98
C ASN A 928 33.03 4.80 -29.85
N ALA A 929 33.28 4.40 -28.60
CA ALA A 929 32.67 5.01 -27.43
C ALA A 929 33.05 6.50 -27.27
N LEU A 930 34.31 6.86 -27.55
CA LEU A 930 34.80 8.24 -27.52
C LEU A 930 34.19 9.11 -28.62
N ASN A 931 34.09 8.58 -29.84
CA ASN A 931 33.65 9.36 -31.00
C ASN A 931 32.14 9.28 -31.27
N GLY A 932 31.39 8.48 -30.50
CA GLY A 932 29.95 8.27 -30.70
C GLY A 932 29.57 7.69 -32.07
N LYS A 933 30.46 6.90 -32.69
CA LYS A 933 30.28 6.36 -34.05
C LYS A 933 29.45 5.06 -34.05
N SER A 934 30.05 3.91 -34.36
CA SER A 934 29.32 2.64 -34.44
C SER A 934 29.02 2.08 -33.04
N LYS A 935 27.73 1.97 -32.73
CA LYS A 935 27.20 1.34 -31.52
C LYS A 935 27.56 -0.15 -31.46
N PHE A 936 27.31 -0.78 -30.31
CA PHE A 936 27.51 -2.22 -30.13
C PHE A 936 26.61 -3.00 -31.09
N ASN A 937 27.22 -3.62 -32.10
CA ASN A 937 26.54 -4.60 -32.93
C ASN A 937 26.50 -5.95 -32.21
N THR A 938 25.52 -6.79 -32.52
CA THR A 938 25.44 -8.15 -31.97
C THR A 938 26.75 -8.91 -32.20
N VAL A 939 27.23 -9.59 -31.16
CA VAL A 939 28.43 -10.45 -31.23
C VAL A 939 28.06 -11.85 -30.79
N THR A 940 28.44 -12.86 -31.58
CA THR A 940 28.36 -14.26 -31.17
C THR A 940 29.59 -14.61 -30.32
N VAL A 941 29.36 -14.99 -29.06
CA VAL A 941 30.41 -15.33 -28.11
C VAL A 941 30.51 -16.85 -27.97
N GLN A 942 31.71 -17.38 -28.16
CA GLN A 942 32.00 -18.80 -27.97
C GLN A 942 31.98 -19.18 -26.49
N ARG A 943 31.71 -20.46 -26.21
CA ARG A 943 31.70 -21.00 -24.85
C ARG A 943 33.02 -20.71 -24.13
N GLY A 944 32.94 -20.14 -22.93
CA GLY A 944 34.07 -19.81 -22.07
C GLY A 944 34.76 -18.49 -22.40
N CYS A 945 34.44 -17.86 -23.54
CA CYS A 945 34.99 -16.58 -23.97
C CYS A 945 34.20 -15.39 -23.39
N SER A 946 34.86 -14.24 -23.33
CA SER A 946 34.25 -12.97 -22.90
C SER A 946 34.42 -11.91 -23.98
N VAL A 947 33.45 -11.00 -24.07
CA VAL A 947 33.50 -9.80 -24.91
C VAL A 947 33.42 -8.55 -24.03
N PRO A 948 34.29 -7.55 -24.24
CA PRO A 948 34.21 -6.30 -23.50
C PRO A 948 33.08 -5.41 -24.04
N VAL A 949 32.37 -4.74 -23.14
CA VAL A 949 31.34 -3.76 -23.44
C VAL A 949 31.74 -2.43 -22.78
N PHE A 950 31.63 -1.35 -23.54
CA PHE A 950 31.99 0.00 -23.12
C PHE A 950 30.77 0.91 -23.09
N ILE A 951 30.61 1.67 -22.00
CA ILE A 951 29.52 2.62 -21.78
C ILE A 951 30.15 4.01 -21.58
N PRO A 952 29.98 4.97 -22.51
CA PRO A 952 30.42 6.34 -22.31
C PRO A 952 29.48 7.08 -21.35
N PRO A 953 29.93 8.18 -20.71
CA PRO A 953 29.06 9.07 -19.95
C PRO A 953 27.87 9.55 -20.80
N VAL A 954 26.70 9.68 -20.17
CA VAL A 954 25.52 10.25 -20.81
C VAL A 954 25.76 11.74 -21.02
N ALA A 955 25.52 12.25 -22.23
CA ALA A 955 25.67 13.66 -22.53
C ALA A 955 24.65 14.52 -21.77
N ASP A 956 25.07 15.70 -21.31
CA ASP A 956 24.26 16.60 -20.46
C ASP A 956 22.91 16.99 -21.09
N ASP A 957 22.85 17.10 -22.41
CA ASP A 957 21.63 17.44 -23.17
C ASP A 957 20.60 16.30 -23.19
N LYS A 958 21.04 15.06 -22.95
CA LYS A 958 20.18 13.86 -22.86
C LYS A 958 19.72 13.55 -21.44
N LEU A 959 20.30 14.18 -20.42
CA LEU A 959 19.88 13.97 -19.04
C LEU A 959 18.45 14.49 -18.82
N PRO A 960 17.63 13.83 -17.99
CA PRO A 960 16.27 14.27 -17.72
C PRO A 960 16.23 15.70 -17.18
N LYS A 961 15.37 16.55 -17.73
CA LYS A 961 15.13 17.90 -17.21
C LYS A 961 14.67 17.81 -15.75
N GLY A 962 15.44 18.39 -14.84
CA GLY A 962 15.18 18.37 -13.39
C GLY A 962 16.07 17.41 -12.60
N ALA A 963 16.87 16.57 -13.26
CA ALA A 963 17.88 15.76 -12.61
C ALA A 963 19.00 16.65 -12.03
N SER A 964 19.25 16.57 -10.73
CA SER A 964 20.19 17.45 -10.01
C SER A 964 21.23 16.66 -9.21
N LEU A 965 22.25 17.38 -8.69
CA LEU A 965 23.27 16.81 -7.81
C LEU A 965 22.63 16.04 -6.64
N GLY A 966 23.18 14.87 -6.31
CA GLY A 966 22.72 14.02 -5.22
C GLY A 966 21.60 13.04 -5.61
N GLN A 967 21.03 13.18 -6.81
CA GLN A 967 20.09 12.20 -7.36
C GLN A 967 20.82 11.13 -8.18
N MET A 968 20.17 9.98 -8.33
CA MET A 968 20.65 8.86 -9.14
C MET A 968 19.63 8.56 -10.24
N LEU A 969 20.09 8.02 -11.36
CA LEU A 969 19.22 7.48 -12.40
C LEU A 969 19.29 5.96 -12.33
N THR A 970 18.14 5.29 -12.20
CA THR A 970 18.09 3.83 -12.09
C THR A 970 17.36 3.19 -13.25
N GLY A 971 17.81 1.99 -13.59
CA GLY A 971 17.34 1.23 -14.73
C GLY A 971 17.81 -0.21 -14.71
N THR A 972 17.74 -0.84 -15.86
CA THR A 972 18.13 -2.24 -16.04
C THR A 972 19.02 -2.39 -17.26
N ILE A 973 19.94 -3.36 -17.19
CA ILE A 973 20.70 -3.85 -18.35
C ILE A 973 20.23 -5.27 -18.70
N THR A 974 20.00 -5.51 -19.99
CA THR A 974 19.77 -6.85 -20.57
C THR A 974 20.88 -7.15 -21.56
N LEU A 975 21.34 -8.40 -21.63
CA LEU A 975 22.54 -8.76 -22.41
C LEU A 975 22.25 -9.56 -23.67
N ALA A 976 21.20 -10.36 -23.67
CA ALA A 976 20.89 -11.27 -24.76
C ALA A 976 20.17 -10.56 -25.92
N LYS A 977 20.42 -11.01 -27.15
CA LYS A 977 19.68 -10.55 -28.33
C LYS A 977 18.26 -11.13 -28.40
N ASN A 978 18.12 -12.41 -28.10
CA ASN A 978 16.84 -13.12 -28.15
C ASN A 978 15.91 -12.65 -27.02
N GLU A 979 14.60 -12.57 -27.29
CA GLU A 979 13.61 -12.17 -26.27
C GLU A 979 13.65 -13.05 -25.00
N PRO A 980 13.80 -14.39 -25.08
CA PRO A 980 13.93 -15.23 -23.89
C PRO A 980 15.05 -14.82 -22.94
N GLY A 981 16.24 -14.52 -23.46
CA GLY A 981 17.39 -14.14 -22.64
C GLY A 981 17.28 -12.75 -22.01
N LYS A 982 16.36 -11.89 -22.49
CA LYS A 982 16.07 -10.59 -21.85
C LYS A 982 15.35 -10.72 -20.50
N THR A 983 14.87 -11.92 -20.15
CA THR A 983 14.35 -12.18 -18.79
C THR A 983 15.43 -12.04 -17.72
N ASP A 984 16.70 -12.21 -18.10
CA ASP A 984 17.84 -11.94 -17.23
C ASP A 984 18.21 -10.46 -17.35
N SER A 985 18.01 -9.73 -16.27
CA SER A 985 18.23 -8.30 -16.21
C SER A 985 18.96 -7.93 -14.93
N TYR A 986 19.91 -7.00 -15.04
CA TYR A 986 20.72 -6.56 -13.90
C TYR A 986 20.43 -5.10 -13.58
N PRO A 987 20.51 -4.67 -12.31
CA PRO A 987 20.35 -3.28 -11.94
C PRO A 987 21.46 -2.39 -12.52
N PHE A 988 21.06 -1.25 -13.06
CA PHE A 988 21.96 -0.20 -13.55
C PHE A 988 21.70 1.10 -12.79
N ILE A 989 22.73 1.66 -12.16
CA ILE A 989 22.67 2.89 -11.39
C ILE A 989 23.66 3.89 -12.00
N TYR A 990 23.16 5.06 -12.38
CA TYR A 990 23.96 6.17 -12.91
C TYR A 990 23.93 7.35 -11.96
N VAL A 991 25.06 7.63 -11.32
CA VAL A 991 25.21 8.69 -10.31
C VAL A 991 25.60 10.00 -10.98
N LEU A 992 24.81 11.04 -10.74
CA LEU A 992 24.99 12.36 -11.34
C LEU A 992 26.08 13.17 -10.62
N THR A 993 26.82 13.97 -11.39
CA THR A 993 27.86 14.90 -10.89
C THR A 993 27.41 16.35 -11.00
N GLN A 994 28.15 17.26 -10.36
CA GLN A 994 27.87 18.70 -10.48
C GLN A 994 27.87 19.12 -11.94
N THR A 995 26.76 19.71 -12.38
CA THR A 995 26.71 20.44 -13.64
C THR A 995 27.64 21.65 -13.50
N PRO A 996 28.49 21.98 -14.48
CA PRO A 996 29.32 23.16 -14.39
C PRO A 996 28.45 24.38 -14.10
N HIS A 997 28.81 25.20 -13.10
CA HIS A 997 28.24 26.53 -13.00
C HIS A 997 28.37 27.18 -14.37
N LYS A 998 27.26 27.58 -14.99
CA LYS A 998 27.33 28.43 -16.17
C LYS A 998 28.27 29.57 -15.79
N PRO A 999 29.41 29.75 -16.49
CA PRO A 999 30.28 30.86 -16.20
C PRO A 999 29.40 32.10 -16.20
N HIS A 1000 29.46 32.88 -15.12
CA HIS A 1000 28.91 34.23 -15.13
C HIS A 1000 29.44 34.85 -16.42
N VAL A 1001 28.54 35.14 -17.35
CA VAL A 1001 28.89 35.88 -18.57
C VAL A 1001 29.58 37.13 -18.05
N THR A 1002 30.89 37.18 -18.23
CA THR A 1002 31.68 38.38 -18.00
C THR A 1002 30.99 39.44 -18.82
N LYS A 1003 30.48 40.47 -18.12
CA LYS A 1003 29.87 41.65 -18.74
C LYS A 1003 30.78 42.04 -19.90
N ALA A 1004 30.21 42.08 -21.11
CA ALA A 1004 30.84 42.76 -22.22
C ALA A 1004 31.30 44.13 -21.73
N GLU A 1005 32.53 44.50 -22.07
CA GLU A 1005 33.16 45.76 -21.68
C GLU A 1005 32.17 46.91 -21.89
N LYS A 1006 31.75 47.51 -20.77
CA LYS A 1006 31.03 48.77 -20.81
C LYS A 1006 32.00 49.82 -21.32
N THR A 1007 31.65 50.45 -22.43
CA THR A 1007 32.16 51.77 -22.79
C THR A 1007 31.88 52.74 -21.62
N LYS A 1008 32.95 53.37 -21.10
CA LYS A 1008 33.08 54.22 -19.89
C LYS A 1008 33.00 53.48 -18.52
N GLU A 1009 34.16 53.31 -17.88
CA GLU A 1009 34.28 53.02 -16.45
C GLU A 1009 33.65 54.15 -15.63
N LYS A 1010 32.65 53.81 -14.81
CA LYS A 1010 32.10 54.70 -13.77
C LYS A 1010 33.09 54.78 -12.61
N THR A 1011 33.10 55.89 -11.88
CA THR A 1011 33.93 56.02 -10.67
C THR A 1011 33.40 55.12 -9.54
N LYS A 1012 34.27 54.65 -8.64
CA LYS A 1012 33.85 53.84 -7.47
C LYS A 1012 32.82 54.57 -6.58
N GLU A 1013 32.87 55.89 -6.55
CA GLU A 1013 31.90 56.73 -5.82
C GLU A 1013 30.51 56.66 -6.46
N GLU A 1014 30.41 56.70 -7.79
CA GLU A 1014 29.14 56.53 -8.52
C GLU A 1014 28.56 55.13 -8.34
N GLU A 1015 29.41 54.09 -8.36
CA GLU A 1015 28.97 52.71 -8.08
C GLU A 1015 28.44 52.55 -6.65
N PHE A 1016 29.09 53.19 -5.66
CA PHE A 1016 28.62 53.19 -4.27
C PHE A 1016 27.27 53.90 -4.14
N GLN A 1017 27.09 55.06 -4.77
CA GLN A 1017 25.81 55.79 -4.73
C GLN A 1017 24.67 55.01 -5.43
N GLU A 1018 24.95 54.33 -6.55
CA GLU A 1018 23.97 53.44 -7.21
C GLU A 1018 23.60 52.25 -6.32
N ALA A 1019 24.58 51.60 -5.68
CA ALA A 1019 24.34 50.50 -4.75
C ALA A 1019 23.55 50.94 -3.51
N LEU A 1020 23.84 52.13 -2.96
CA LEU A 1020 23.12 52.70 -1.83
C LEU A 1020 21.68 53.04 -2.20
N ARG A 1021 21.44 53.62 -3.39
CA ARG A 1021 20.09 53.86 -3.91
C ARG A 1021 19.31 52.56 -4.04
N ASP A 1022 19.88 51.55 -4.70
CA ASP A 1022 19.19 50.27 -4.93
C ASP A 1022 18.93 49.52 -3.61
N PHE A 1023 19.85 49.64 -2.64
CA PHE A 1023 19.64 49.19 -1.27
C PHE A 1023 18.46 49.90 -0.61
N LYS A 1024 18.42 51.24 -0.61
CA LYS A 1024 17.30 52.00 -0.04
C LYS A 1024 15.97 51.67 -0.72
N ILE A 1025 15.94 51.52 -2.05
CA ILE A 1025 14.75 51.08 -2.80
C ILE A 1025 14.27 49.71 -2.30
N SER A 1026 15.18 48.75 -2.08
CA SER A 1026 14.81 47.41 -1.61
C SER A 1026 14.15 47.39 -0.22
N TRP A 1027 14.37 48.43 0.60
CA TRP A 1027 13.79 48.57 1.94
C TRP A 1027 12.40 49.24 1.95
N ILE A 1028 11.98 49.89 0.86
CA ILE A 1028 10.65 50.52 0.76
C ILE A 1028 9.53 49.53 1.07
N THR A 1029 9.63 48.30 0.53
CA THR A 1029 8.61 47.25 0.77
C THR A 1029 8.61 46.68 2.19
N LYS A 1030 9.63 46.98 3.01
CA LYS A 1030 9.83 46.43 4.35
C LYS A 1030 9.53 47.45 5.47
N LEU A 1031 9.45 48.73 5.15
CA LEU A 1031 9.22 49.82 6.10
C LEU A 1031 7.76 50.27 6.04
N GLU A 1032 7.22 50.71 7.18
CA GLU A 1032 5.89 51.31 7.26
C GLU A 1032 5.98 52.82 6.99
N GLY A 1033 5.27 53.30 5.97
CA GLY A 1033 5.17 54.72 5.60
C GLY A 1033 5.97 55.14 4.36
N ASP A 1034 5.68 56.35 3.86
CA ASP A 1034 6.21 56.85 2.57
C ASP A 1034 7.52 57.65 2.71
N ASN A 1035 8.09 57.80 3.91
CA ASN A 1035 9.22 58.69 4.17
C ASN A 1035 10.46 58.38 3.31
N LEU A 1036 10.83 57.09 3.21
CA LEU A 1036 11.98 56.67 2.41
C LEU A 1036 11.73 56.83 0.90
N TYR A 1037 10.49 56.64 0.47
CA TYR A 1037 10.10 56.90 -0.90
C TYR A 1037 10.18 58.39 -1.23
N GLN A 1038 9.70 59.28 -0.34
CA GLN A 1038 9.79 60.73 -0.53
C GLN A 1038 11.24 61.23 -0.56
N GLU A 1039 12.13 60.70 0.30
CA GLU A 1039 13.56 61.00 0.28
C GLU A 1039 14.20 60.62 -1.07
N LEU A 1040 13.96 59.40 -1.53
CA LEU A 1040 14.51 58.91 -2.81
C LEU A 1040 13.87 59.59 -4.02
N LEU A 1041 12.60 60.00 -3.91
CA LEU A 1041 11.88 60.71 -4.96
C LEU A 1041 12.49 62.10 -5.21
N ALA A 1042 12.93 62.77 -4.15
CA ALA A 1042 13.61 64.06 -4.25
C ALA A 1042 14.97 63.95 -4.98
N ALA A 1043 15.68 62.84 -4.78
CA ALA A 1043 17.00 62.60 -5.37
C ALA A 1043 16.95 61.96 -6.77
N TYR A 1044 15.95 61.11 -7.05
CA TYR A 1044 15.86 60.29 -8.26
C TYR A 1044 14.43 60.24 -8.85
N PRO A 1045 13.87 61.39 -9.28
CA PRO A 1045 12.45 61.53 -9.62
C PRO A 1045 11.97 60.71 -10.84
N GLU A 1046 12.89 60.31 -11.72
CA GLU A 1046 12.60 59.57 -12.97
C GLU A 1046 13.06 58.10 -12.89
N HIS A 1047 13.54 57.64 -11.73
CA HIS A 1047 14.11 56.31 -11.60
C HIS A 1047 13.02 55.25 -11.50
N LEU A 1048 12.70 54.58 -12.62
CA LEU A 1048 11.63 53.58 -12.74
C LEU A 1048 11.58 52.52 -11.60
N PRO A 1049 12.70 51.88 -11.19
CA PRO A 1049 12.67 50.91 -10.09
C PRO A 1049 12.13 51.46 -8.76
N LEU A 1050 12.36 52.74 -8.45
CA LEU A 1050 11.82 53.39 -7.24
C LEU A 1050 10.29 53.39 -7.27
N HIS A 1051 9.71 53.87 -8.37
CA HIS A 1051 8.26 53.96 -8.52
C HIS A 1051 7.58 52.58 -8.59
N VAL A 1052 8.16 51.63 -9.33
CA VAL A 1052 7.63 50.25 -9.43
C VAL A 1052 7.63 49.56 -8.06
N THR A 1053 8.66 49.80 -7.26
CA THR A 1053 8.75 49.24 -5.90
C THR A 1053 7.71 49.86 -4.98
N GLN A 1054 7.47 51.17 -5.08
CA GLN A 1054 6.41 51.85 -4.32
C GLN A 1054 5.00 51.40 -4.71
N VAL A 1055 4.72 51.26 -6.01
CA VAL A 1055 3.47 50.67 -6.53
C VAL A 1055 3.28 49.27 -5.95
N THR A 1056 4.35 48.46 -5.93
CA THR A 1056 4.31 47.11 -5.37
C THR A 1056 4.03 47.14 -3.87
N ALA A 1057 4.71 48.00 -3.10
CA ALA A 1057 4.53 48.16 -1.66
C ALA A 1057 3.08 48.51 -1.31
N LYS A 1058 2.50 49.53 -1.96
CA LYS A 1058 1.11 49.95 -1.73
C LYS A 1058 0.09 48.89 -2.17
N ASP A 1059 0.32 48.21 -3.29
CA ASP A 1059 -0.58 47.13 -3.75
C ASP A 1059 -0.52 45.87 -2.86
N THR A 1060 0.53 45.69 -2.05
CA THR A 1060 0.63 44.60 -1.06
C THR A 1060 0.26 45.03 0.36
N HIS A 1061 -0.11 46.30 0.58
CA HIS A 1061 -0.39 46.85 1.90
C HIS A 1061 -1.73 46.33 2.46
N LYS A 1062 -1.86 46.24 3.80
CA LYS A 1062 -3.09 45.75 4.46
C LYS A 1062 -4.32 46.61 4.16
N ASP A 1063 -4.12 47.93 4.09
CA ASP A 1063 -5.15 48.92 3.75
C ASP A 1063 -5.24 49.25 2.24
N ARG A 1064 -4.80 48.35 1.37
CA ARG A 1064 -4.80 48.54 -0.10
C ARG A 1064 -6.09 49.14 -0.65
N ASN A 1065 -7.25 48.67 -0.19
CA ASN A 1065 -8.56 49.13 -0.68
C ASN A 1065 -8.83 50.62 -0.40
N LYS A 1066 -8.18 51.21 0.62
CA LYS A 1066 -8.24 52.65 0.90
C LYS A 1066 -7.28 53.47 0.02
N MET A 1067 -6.28 52.81 -0.57
CA MET A 1067 -5.19 53.44 -1.33
C MET A 1067 -5.33 53.25 -2.85
N LEU A 1068 -6.46 52.71 -3.34
CA LEU A 1068 -6.68 52.43 -4.76
C LEU A 1068 -6.45 53.65 -5.67
N PRO A 1069 -6.90 54.88 -5.33
CA PRO A 1069 -6.65 56.06 -6.18
C PRO A 1069 -5.16 56.40 -6.29
N GLU A 1070 -4.41 56.31 -5.18
CA GLU A 1070 -2.97 56.56 -5.15
C GLU A 1070 -2.20 55.50 -5.96
N ILE A 1071 -2.61 54.23 -5.87
CA ILE A 1071 -2.02 53.13 -6.63
C ILE A 1071 -2.19 53.37 -8.14
N ILE A 1072 -3.38 53.79 -8.57
CA ILE A 1072 -3.67 54.12 -9.98
C ILE A 1072 -2.76 55.26 -10.46
N GLN A 1073 -2.68 56.36 -9.70
CA GLN A 1073 -1.84 57.50 -10.06
C GLN A 1073 -0.34 57.15 -10.14
N LEU A 1074 0.17 56.37 -9.19
CA LEU A 1074 1.56 55.93 -9.19
C LEU A 1074 1.85 54.98 -10.36
N ALA A 1075 0.93 54.07 -10.68
CA ALA A 1075 1.06 53.19 -11.83
C ALA A 1075 1.05 53.98 -13.16
N ASP A 1076 0.16 54.97 -13.29
CA ASP A 1076 0.13 55.86 -14.44
C ASP A 1076 1.42 56.64 -14.62
N LYS A 1077 2.02 57.13 -13.52
CA LYS A 1077 3.33 57.77 -13.57
C LYS A 1077 4.39 56.84 -14.17
N VAL A 1078 4.45 55.56 -13.76
CA VAL A 1078 5.40 54.59 -14.33
C VAL A 1078 5.11 54.31 -15.80
N ILE A 1079 3.85 54.13 -16.17
CA ILE A 1079 3.45 53.83 -17.55
C ILE A 1079 3.85 54.97 -18.50
N LEU A 1080 3.71 56.23 -18.06
CA LEU A 1080 4.11 57.41 -18.82
C LEU A 1080 5.63 57.57 -18.97
N LEU A 1081 6.41 57.11 -17.99
CA LEU A 1081 7.87 57.15 -18.00
C LEU A 1081 8.51 56.13 -18.95
N ILE A 1082 7.76 55.16 -19.48
CA ILE A 1082 8.25 54.12 -20.38
C ILE A 1082 7.86 54.45 -21.83
N ASP A 1083 8.83 54.57 -22.72
CA ASP A 1083 8.59 54.73 -24.17
C ASP A 1083 8.09 53.42 -24.79
N GLN A 1084 6.77 53.31 -24.89
CA GLN A 1084 6.08 52.15 -25.45
C GLN A 1084 6.34 51.96 -26.95
N SER A 1085 6.57 53.03 -27.71
CA SER A 1085 6.79 52.96 -29.16
C SER A 1085 8.18 52.37 -29.46
N ALA A 1086 9.19 52.84 -28.74
CA ALA A 1086 10.55 52.30 -28.82
C ALA A 1086 10.60 50.83 -28.38
N LEU A 1087 9.92 50.49 -27.29
CA LEU A 1087 9.86 49.13 -26.76
C LEU A 1087 9.14 48.17 -27.73
N ALA A 1088 8.07 48.60 -28.39
CA ALA A 1088 7.32 47.78 -29.34
C ALA A 1088 8.14 47.51 -30.61
N THR A 1089 8.85 48.54 -31.08
CA THR A 1089 9.77 48.45 -32.22
C THR A 1089 10.88 47.43 -31.94
N TYR A 1090 11.42 47.42 -30.72
CA TYR A 1090 12.43 46.45 -30.31
C TYR A 1090 11.91 45.00 -30.37
N PHE A 1091 10.75 44.71 -29.77
CA PHE A 1091 10.19 43.35 -29.78
C PHE A 1091 9.66 42.89 -31.16
N ALA A 1092 9.48 43.81 -32.11
CA ALA A 1092 9.17 43.49 -33.50
C ALA A 1092 10.43 43.08 -34.33
N MET A 1093 11.64 43.35 -33.84
CA MET A 1093 12.88 42.93 -34.51
C MET A 1093 13.12 41.42 -34.35
N LYS A 1094 13.30 40.69 -35.47
CA LYS A 1094 13.57 39.24 -35.45
C LYS A 1094 14.99 38.87 -34.99
N THR A 1095 15.98 39.73 -35.23
CA THR A 1095 17.38 39.50 -34.86
C THR A 1095 18.05 40.84 -34.58
N ASP A 1096 18.57 41.03 -33.37
CA ASP A 1096 19.33 42.22 -32.98
C ASP A 1096 20.82 42.01 -33.29
N THR A 1097 21.36 42.78 -34.24
CA THR A 1097 22.74 42.64 -34.73
C THR A 1097 23.75 43.52 -33.98
N ARG A 1098 23.33 44.24 -32.94
CA ARG A 1098 24.23 45.12 -32.18
C ARG A 1098 25.22 44.33 -31.31
N PRO A 1099 26.45 44.81 -31.11
CA PRO A 1099 27.47 44.14 -30.30
C PRO A 1099 27.09 44.04 -28.80
N ASP A 1100 26.20 44.90 -28.32
CA ASP A 1100 25.66 44.94 -26.96
C ASP A 1100 24.21 44.40 -26.86
N ALA A 1101 23.73 43.67 -27.88
CA ALA A 1101 22.35 43.18 -27.99
C ALA A 1101 21.85 42.42 -26.75
N LEU A 1102 22.72 41.66 -26.06
CA LEU A 1102 22.36 40.94 -24.82
C LEU A 1102 22.03 41.89 -23.66
N THR A 1103 22.78 42.98 -23.50
CA THR A 1103 22.55 43.99 -22.45
C THR A 1103 21.27 44.75 -22.75
N TYR A 1104 21.09 45.16 -24.01
CA TYR A 1104 19.87 45.84 -24.47
C TYR A 1104 18.63 44.95 -24.33
N LYS A 1105 18.76 43.63 -24.56
CA LYS A 1105 17.69 42.66 -24.31
C LYS A 1105 17.28 42.61 -22.85
N VAL A 1106 18.25 42.51 -21.93
CA VAL A 1106 17.97 42.48 -20.48
C VAL A 1106 17.29 43.76 -20.02
N GLU A 1107 17.70 44.93 -20.53
CA GLU A 1107 17.08 46.21 -20.17
C GLU A 1107 15.65 46.34 -20.72
N ASN A 1108 15.41 45.98 -21.99
CA ASN A 1108 14.07 46.04 -22.59
C ASN A 1108 13.12 44.97 -22.02
N ASP A 1109 13.61 43.77 -21.69
CA ASP A 1109 12.83 42.74 -20.98
C ASP A 1109 12.40 43.24 -19.58
N LYS A 1110 13.28 43.98 -18.89
CA LYS A 1110 12.94 44.64 -17.61
C LYS A 1110 11.92 45.75 -17.78
N LEU A 1111 12.06 46.63 -18.77
CA LEU A 1111 11.10 47.69 -19.06
C LEU A 1111 9.72 47.12 -19.42
N LYS A 1112 9.67 46.07 -20.26
CA LYS A 1112 8.45 45.32 -20.56
C LYS A 1112 7.81 44.73 -19.30
N THR A 1113 8.63 44.16 -18.40
CA THR A 1113 8.16 43.62 -17.12
C THR A 1113 7.56 44.71 -16.21
N TYR A 1114 8.21 45.87 -16.11
CA TYR A 1114 7.72 47.01 -15.31
C TYR A 1114 6.42 47.58 -15.86
N LEU A 1115 6.33 47.75 -17.19
CA LEU A 1115 5.14 48.22 -17.88
C LEU A 1115 3.96 47.29 -17.61
N ILE A 1116 4.12 45.99 -17.84
CA ILE A 1116 3.05 45.01 -17.62
C ILE A 1116 2.66 44.95 -16.14
N ASN A 1117 3.62 44.97 -15.21
CA ASN A 1117 3.32 44.96 -13.77
C ASN A 1117 2.45 46.17 -13.37
N CYS A 1118 2.78 47.38 -13.84
CA CYS A 1118 2.02 48.58 -13.52
C CYS A 1118 0.65 48.60 -14.19
N LEU A 1119 0.54 48.16 -15.45
CA LEU A 1119 -0.75 48.01 -16.13
C LEU A 1119 -1.66 47.01 -15.42
N VAL A 1120 -1.12 45.87 -14.97
CA VAL A 1120 -1.87 44.85 -14.22
C VAL A 1120 -2.32 45.39 -12.85
N VAL A 1121 -1.43 46.05 -12.11
CA VAL A 1121 -1.77 46.65 -10.81
C VAL A 1121 -2.83 47.75 -10.96
N LYS A 1122 -2.67 48.65 -11.94
CA LYS A 1122 -3.67 49.66 -12.31
C LYS A 1122 -5.01 49.03 -12.62
N GLY A 1123 -5.02 48.03 -13.51
CA GLY A 1123 -6.23 47.31 -13.91
C GLY A 1123 -6.92 46.61 -12.75
N CYS A 1124 -6.17 45.97 -11.86
CA CYS A 1124 -6.72 45.34 -10.65
C CYS A 1124 -7.32 46.40 -9.71
N ALA A 1125 -6.63 47.53 -9.50
CA ALA A 1125 -7.11 48.59 -8.63
C ALA A 1125 -8.38 49.28 -9.18
N LEU A 1126 -8.45 49.50 -10.49
CA LEU A 1126 -9.65 49.99 -11.17
C LEU A 1126 -10.82 49.01 -11.00
N ALA A 1127 -10.59 47.72 -11.25
CA ALA A 1127 -11.62 46.69 -11.10
C ALA A 1127 -12.13 46.59 -9.66
N ASP A 1128 -11.25 46.64 -8.66
CA ASP A 1128 -11.65 46.62 -7.24
C ASP A 1128 -12.46 47.85 -6.84
N ARG A 1129 -12.13 49.04 -7.38
CA ARG A 1129 -12.90 50.26 -7.14
C ARG A 1129 -14.30 50.17 -7.74
N ILE A 1130 -14.43 49.65 -8.97
CA ILE A 1130 -15.74 49.41 -9.62
C ILE A 1130 -16.56 48.41 -8.80
N LEU A 1131 -15.96 47.31 -8.36
CA LEU A 1131 -16.65 46.31 -7.55
C LEU A 1131 -17.07 46.83 -6.17
N ALA A 1132 -16.29 47.73 -5.57
CA ALA A 1132 -16.65 48.40 -4.31
C ALA A 1132 -17.87 49.32 -4.49
N ILE A 1133 -17.88 50.16 -5.53
CA ILE A 1133 -19.02 51.03 -5.87
C ILE A 1133 -20.29 50.20 -6.07
N ARG A 1134 -20.20 49.09 -6.81
CA ARG A 1134 -21.34 48.17 -7.03
C ARG A 1134 -21.83 47.49 -5.76
N ALA A 1135 -20.96 47.26 -4.77
CA ALA A 1135 -21.32 46.64 -3.51
C ALA A 1135 -22.01 47.62 -2.54
N GLU A 1136 -21.74 48.92 -2.66
CA GLU A 1136 -22.35 49.99 -1.85
C GLU A 1136 -23.79 50.32 -2.28
N GLY A 1137 -24.28 49.73 -3.38
CA GLY A 1137 -25.67 49.82 -3.82
C GLY A 1137 -26.07 51.17 -4.42
N GLU A 1138 -25.10 52.04 -4.72
CA GLU A 1138 -25.35 53.32 -5.38
C GLU A 1138 -25.74 53.09 -6.86
N ALA A 1139 -26.76 53.80 -7.33
CA ALA A 1139 -27.21 53.72 -8.72
C ALA A 1139 -26.08 54.17 -9.67
N THR A 1140 -25.90 53.43 -10.78
CA THR A 1140 -24.91 53.66 -11.86
C THR A 1140 -24.46 55.11 -11.97
N THR A 1141 -23.32 55.42 -11.35
CA THR A 1141 -22.72 56.75 -11.36
C THR A 1141 -21.96 56.96 -12.66
N GLU A 1142 -21.90 58.21 -13.14
CA GLU A 1142 -21.02 58.63 -14.24
C GLU A 1142 -19.55 58.25 -13.97
N GLU A 1143 -19.17 58.19 -12.68
CA GLU A 1143 -17.89 57.70 -12.18
C GLU A 1143 -17.63 56.22 -12.52
N GLU A 1144 -18.61 55.32 -12.33
CA GLU A 1144 -18.45 53.90 -12.67
C GLU A 1144 -18.15 53.70 -14.17
N THR A 1145 -18.88 54.44 -15.02
CA THR A 1145 -18.73 54.35 -16.48
C THR A 1145 -17.34 54.83 -16.93
N GLN A 1146 -16.83 55.92 -16.34
CA GLN A 1146 -15.48 56.41 -16.61
C GLN A 1146 -14.41 55.42 -16.13
N LEU A 1147 -14.56 54.83 -14.94
CA LEU A 1147 -13.63 53.83 -14.42
C LEU A 1147 -13.63 52.56 -15.27
N GLN A 1148 -14.79 52.12 -15.77
CA GLN A 1148 -14.90 50.96 -16.66
C GLN A 1148 -14.21 51.22 -18.01
N GLN A 1149 -14.40 52.39 -18.62
CA GLN A 1149 -13.69 52.77 -19.85
C GLN A 1149 -12.16 52.81 -19.65
N GLN A 1150 -11.69 53.35 -18.52
CA GLN A 1150 -10.27 53.34 -18.17
C GLN A 1150 -9.73 51.91 -17.97
N MET A 1151 -10.51 51.03 -17.36
CA MET A 1151 -10.16 49.62 -17.18
C MET A 1151 -10.07 48.88 -18.52
N ASP A 1152 -11.03 49.10 -19.42
CA ASP A 1152 -11.08 48.49 -20.75
C ASP A 1152 -9.89 48.90 -21.61
N GLN A 1153 -9.56 50.20 -21.58
CA GLN A 1153 -8.36 50.71 -22.23
C GLN A 1153 -7.09 50.08 -21.63
N THR A 1154 -7.02 49.98 -20.30
CA THR A 1154 -5.88 49.35 -19.61
C THR A 1154 -5.74 47.87 -19.98
N PHE A 1155 -6.85 47.13 -20.12
CA PHE A 1155 -6.86 45.73 -20.57
C PHE A 1155 -6.37 45.59 -22.01
N ASN A 1156 -6.82 46.46 -22.92
CA ASN A 1156 -6.32 46.53 -24.29
C ASN A 1156 -4.83 46.82 -24.36
N ASP A 1157 -4.33 47.71 -23.49
CA ASP A 1157 -2.91 48.03 -23.42
C ASP A 1157 -2.09 46.83 -22.92
N VAL A 1158 -2.59 46.05 -21.95
CA VAL A 1158 -1.94 44.79 -21.54
C VAL A 1158 -1.86 43.79 -22.70
N GLN A 1159 -2.95 43.62 -23.47
CA GLN A 1159 -3.02 42.67 -24.59
C GLN A 1159 -2.00 42.96 -25.71
N LYS A 1160 -1.48 44.19 -25.82
CA LYS A 1160 -0.40 44.52 -26.76
C LYS A 1160 0.93 43.88 -26.39
N TRP A 1161 1.13 43.57 -25.10
CA TRP A 1161 2.43 43.15 -24.56
C TRP A 1161 2.45 41.72 -24.02
N ALA A 1162 1.31 41.23 -23.53
CA ALA A 1162 1.16 39.93 -22.90
C ALA A 1162 -0.21 39.31 -23.17
N GLU A 1163 -0.27 37.98 -23.24
CA GLU A 1163 -1.53 37.26 -23.38
C GLU A 1163 -2.34 37.35 -22.07
N PRO A 1164 -3.69 37.49 -22.11
CA PRO A 1164 -4.53 37.52 -20.91
C PRO A 1164 -4.37 36.30 -19.99
N GLU A 1165 -3.92 35.18 -20.57
CA GLU A 1165 -3.69 33.90 -19.89
C GLU A 1165 -2.19 33.65 -19.58
N GLU A 1166 -1.32 34.63 -19.79
CA GLU A 1166 0.13 34.47 -19.68
C GLU A 1166 0.58 34.23 -18.22
N LYS A 1167 1.35 33.15 -18.04
CA LYS A 1167 1.70 32.56 -16.73
C LYS A 1167 2.77 33.36 -15.96
N LYS A 1168 3.66 34.05 -16.68
CA LYS A 1168 4.73 34.91 -16.17
C LYS A 1168 5.15 35.91 -17.23
N VAL A 1169 5.34 37.16 -16.81
CA VAL A 1169 6.08 38.17 -17.57
C VAL A 1169 7.34 38.48 -16.77
N GLY A 1170 8.45 37.83 -17.13
CA GLY A 1170 9.74 38.00 -16.43
C GLY A 1170 9.69 37.64 -14.93
N VAL A 1171 10.14 38.57 -14.08
CA VAL A 1171 10.17 38.46 -12.60
C VAL A 1171 8.94 39.13 -11.94
N GLY A 1172 8.00 39.69 -12.73
CA GLY A 1172 6.86 40.49 -12.27
C GLY A 1172 5.56 39.71 -11.99
N LYS A 1173 4.51 40.44 -11.57
CA LYS A 1173 3.16 39.91 -11.26
C LYS A 1173 2.53 39.22 -12.47
N LYS A 1174 1.69 38.21 -12.20
CA LYS A 1174 0.94 37.45 -13.21
C LYS A 1174 -0.14 38.34 -13.85
N VAL A 1175 -0.40 38.22 -15.15
CA VAL A 1175 -1.49 38.95 -15.85
C VAL A 1175 -2.87 38.39 -15.47
N LEU A 1176 -2.92 37.08 -15.23
CA LEU A 1176 -4.12 36.31 -14.95
C LEU A 1176 -5.06 36.87 -13.85
N PRO A 1177 -4.58 37.37 -12.68
CA PRO A 1177 -5.42 38.02 -11.68
C PRO A 1177 -6.22 39.21 -12.22
N PHE A 1178 -5.62 40.05 -13.08
CA PHE A 1178 -6.35 41.15 -13.71
C PHE A 1178 -7.41 40.63 -14.69
N SER A 1179 -7.07 39.62 -15.50
CA SER A 1179 -8.03 38.98 -16.41
C SER A 1179 -9.27 38.40 -15.69
N VAL A 1180 -9.08 37.82 -14.48
CA VAL A 1180 -10.18 37.31 -13.65
C VAL A 1180 -11.06 38.46 -13.15
N LYS A 1181 -10.48 39.55 -12.64
CA LYS A 1181 -11.24 40.72 -12.17
C LYS A 1181 -11.93 41.48 -13.31
N PHE A 1182 -11.27 41.60 -14.45
CA PHE A 1182 -11.84 42.17 -15.67
C PHE A 1182 -13.08 41.38 -16.09
N ALA A 1183 -12.99 40.05 -16.12
CA ALA A 1183 -14.13 39.18 -16.41
C ALA A 1183 -15.25 39.34 -15.37
N GLN A 1184 -14.92 39.51 -14.09
CA GLN A 1184 -15.90 39.75 -13.02
C GLN A 1184 -16.65 41.08 -13.21
N VAL A 1185 -15.97 42.17 -13.59
CA VAL A 1185 -16.60 43.48 -13.84
C VAL A 1185 -17.53 43.43 -15.06
N HIS A 1186 -17.17 42.67 -16.10
CA HIS A 1186 -18.01 42.51 -17.29
C HIS A 1186 -19.07 41.40 -17.18
N ASN A 1187 -19.18 40.72 -16.03
CA ASN A 1187 -20.05 39.55 -15.85
C ASN A 1187 -19.75 38.39 -16.84
N HIS A 1188 -18.51 38.27 -17.30
CA HIS A 1188 -18.01 37.17 -18.13
C HIS A 1188 -17.62 35.97 -17.24
N TYR A 1189 -18.63 35.27 -16.74
CA TYR A 1189 -18.47 34.21 -15.75
C TYR A 1189 -17.66 33.00 -16.24
N GLY A 1190 -17.75 32.64 -17.52
CA GLY A 1190 -16.95 31.55 -18.12
C GLY A 1190 -15.46 31.85 -18.11
N ARG A 1191 -15.08 33.06 -18.55
CA ARG A 1191 -13.69 33.53 -18.54
C ARG A 1191 -13.16 33.69 -17.12
N GLN A 1192 -14.01 34.18 -16.20
CA GLN A 1192 -13.67 34.28 -14.79
C GLN A 1192 -13.33 32.90 -14.21
N LEU A 1193 -14.18 31.88 -14.43
CA LEU A 1193 -13.96 30.51 -13.96
C LEU A 1193 -12.72 29.87 -14.58
N LYS A 1194 -12.53 29.99 -15.91
CA LYS A 1194 -11.35 29.48 -16.60
C LYS A 1194 -10.05 30.10 -16.04
N GLY A 1195 -10.09 31.39 -15.70
CA GLY A 1195 -8.97 32.07 -15.05
C GLY A 1195 -8.72 31.59 -13.62
N LEU A 1196 -9.77 31.39 -12.81
CA LEU A 1196 -9.69 30.85 -11.45
C LEU A 1196 -9.12 29.41 -11.43
N MET A 1197 -9.54 28.55 -12.36
CA MET A 1197 -9.00 27.20 -12.51
C MET A 1197 -7.51 27.22 -12.82
N LYS A 1198 -7.06 28.10 -13.73
CA LYS A 1198 -5.64 28.27 -14.07
C LYS A 1198 -4.81 28.83 -12.91
N LEU A 1199 -5.37 29.75 -12.12
CA LEU A 1199 -4.70 30.24 -10.91
C LEU A 1199 -4.44 29.10 -9.93
N THR A 1200 -5.37 28.15 -9.83
CA THR A 1200 -5.28 26.98 -8.94
C THR A 1200 -4.26 25.95 -9.45
N ASP A 1201 -4.21 25.68 -10.76
CA ASP A 1201 -3.23 24.75 -11.36
C ASP A 1201 -1.77 25.27 -11.28
N ASP A 1202 -1.56 26.60 -11.23
CA ASP A 1202 -0.22 27.24 -11.28
C ASP A 1202 0.27 27.82 -9.93
N SER A 1203 -0.54 27.76 -8.87
CA SER A 1203 -0.17 28.23 -7.52
C SER A 1203 -0.65 27.24 -6.46
N ARG A 1204 -0.34 27.49 -5.18
CA ARG A 1204 -0.90 26.66 -4.10
C ARG A 1204 -2.42 26.72 -4.20
N PRO A 1205 -3.14 25.58 -4.30
CA PRO A 1205 -4.59 25.58 -4.27
C PRO A 1205 -5.06 26.39 -3.07
N SER A 1206 -6.00 27.31 -3.28
CA SER A 1206 -6.45 28.21 -2.22
C SER A 1206 -7.94 28.02 -2.00
N LYS A 1207 -8.32 27.86 -0.72
CA LYS A 1207 -9.70 27.82 -0.26
C LYS A 1207 -10.49 29.07 -0.69
N GLU A 1208 -9.83 30.22 -0.84
CA GLU A 1208 -10.47 31.44 -1.32
C GLU A 1208 -10.83 31.37 -2.81
N SER A 1209 -9.99 30.75 -3.64
CA SER A 1209 -10.27 30.56 -5.07
C SER A 1209 -11.46 29.63 -5.29
N ASP A 1210 -11.52 28.52 -4.56
CA ASP A 1210 -12.66 27.59 -4.62
C ASP A 1210 -13.96 28.26 -4.14
N ARG A 1211 -13.91 29.12 -3.10
CA ARG A 1211 -15.07 29.94 -2.66
C ARG A 1211 -15.56 30.92 -3.74
N LYS A 1212 -14.63 31.62 -4.40
CA LYS A 1212 -14.97 32.51 -5.53
C LYS A 1212 -15.57 31.73 -6.69
N ALA A 1213 -15.07 30.53 -6.99
CA ALA A 1213 -15.65 29.68 -8.02
C ALA A 1213 -17.09 29.27 -7.68
N ILE A 1214 -17.38 28.93 -6.41
CA ILE A 1214 -18.74 28.62 -5.93
C ILE A 1214 -19.71 29.78 -6.18
N GLU A 1215 -19.31 31.03 -5.87
CA GLU A 1215 -20.13 32.21 -6.14
C GLU A 1215 -20.48 32.34 -7.63
N VAL A 1216 -19.52 32.07 -8.51
CA VAL A 1216 -19.73 32.16 -9.96
C VAL A 1216 -20.60 31.00 -10.47
N TYR A 1217 -20.42 29.78 -9.95
CA TYR A 1217 -21.29 28.64 -10.28
C TYR A 1217 -22.76 28.90 -9.88
N LYS A 1218 -22.99 29.53 -8.72
CA LYS A 1218 -24.34 29.95 -8.28
C LYS A 1218 -24.98 30.92 -9.27
N LYS A 1219 -24.21 31.88 -9.80
CA LYS A 1219 -24.70 32.83 -10.82
C LYS A 1219 -25.01 32.18 -12.18
N LEU A 1220 -24.31 31.09 -12.51
CA LEU A 1220 -24.55 30.32 -13.74
C LEU A 1220 -25.65 29.24 -13.60
N GLY A 1221 -26.16 29.00 -12.39
CA GLY A 1221 -27.14 27.95 -12.12
C GLY A 1221 -26.54 26.53 -12.17
N TRP A 1222 -25.24 26.39 -11.94
CA TRP A 1222 -24.53 25.11 -12.00
C TRP A 1222 -24.46 24.45 -10.61
N ASP A 1223 -25.62 24.09 -10.05
CA ASP A 1223 -25.74 23.60 -8.67
C ASP A 1223 -24.94 22.32 -8.40
N HIS A 1224 -24.75 21.45 -9.39
CA HIS A 1224 -23.92 20.25 -9.26
C HIS A 1224 -22.45 20.59 -9.01
N LEU A 1225 -21.95 21.66 -9.64
CA LEU A 1225 -20.58 22.16 -9.42
C LEU A 1225 -20.45 22.86 -8.08
N VAL A 1226 -21.46 23.64 -7.66
CA VAL A 1226 -21.53 24.23 -6.31
C VAL A 1226 -21.38 23.15 -5.26
N ARG A 1227 -22.25 22.14 -5.28
CA ARG A 1227 -22.22 21.03 -4.32
C ARG A 1227 -20.90 20.27 -4.36
N HIS A 1228 -20.40 19.97 -5.56
CA HIS A 1228 -19.14 19.24 -5.72
C HIS A 1228 -17.95 20.01 -5.11
N THR A 1229 -17.86 21.32 -5.36
CA THR A 1229 -16.77 22.15 -4.81
C THR A 1229 -16.94 22.35 -3.30
N GLU A 1230 -18.15 22.60 -2.80
CA GLU A 1230 -18.43 22.71 -1.35
C GLU A 1230 -18.01 21.43 -0.61
N ASN A 1231 -18.37 20.25 -1.13
CA ASN A 1231 -17.99 18.96 -0.54
C ASN A 1231 -16.49 18.64 -0.66
N SER A 1232 -15.79 19.23 -1.63
CA SER A 1232 -14.35 19.03 -1.80
C SER A 1232 -13.50 19.86 -0.84
N ILE A 1233 -14.02 20.99 -0.33
CA ILE A 1233 -13.26 21.93 0.49
C ILE A 1233 -12.69 21.27 1.76
N PRO A 1234 -13.46 20.50 2.57
CA PRO A 1234 -12.93 19.86 3.77
C PRO A 1234 -11.83 18.84 3.46
N VAL A 1235 -11.88 18.19 2.30
CA VAL A 1235 -10.88 17.18 1.87
C VAL A 1235 -9.60 17.85 1.37
N LYS A 1236 -9.72 18.93 0.59
CA LYS A 1236 -8.58 19.67 0.04
C LYS A 1236 -7.86 20.54 1.07
N TYR A 1237 -8.57 21.02 2.08
CA TYR A 1237 -8.06 21.96 3.08
C TYR A 1237 -8.34 21.50 4.52
N PRO A 1238 -7.89 20.29 4.89
CA PRO A 1238 -8.12 19.78 6.24
C PRO A 1238 -7.33 20.60 7.28
N PRO A 1239 -7.88 20.80 8.49
CA PRO A 1239 -7.22 21.60 9.52
C PRO A 1239 -5.91 20.94 10.03
N HIS A 1240 -5.91 19.61 10.08
CA HIS A 1240 -4.83 18.78 10.60
C HIS A 1240 -4.47 17.66 9.62
N TYR A 1241 -3.26 17.12 9.75
CA TYR A 1241 -2.92 15.84 9.12
C TYR A 1241 -3.78 14.74 9.74
N ILE A 1242 -4.17 13.74 8.94
CA ILE A 1242 -4.85 12.57 9.47
C ILE A 1242 -3.94 11.82 10.47
N PRO A 1243 -4.51 11.12 11.47
CA PRO A 1243 -3.74 10.28 12.40
C PRO A 1243 -3.00 9.12 11.70
N PHE A 1244 -1.98 8.60 12.39
CA PHE A 1244 -1.29 7.37 12.01
C PHE A 1244 -2.07 6.13 12.43
#